data_AF-A0A363TYX2-F1
#
_entry.id   AF-A0A363TYX2-F1
#
_cell.length_a   1.000
_cell.length_b   1.000
_cell.length_c   1.000
_cell.angle_alpha   90.00
_cell.angle_beta   90.00
_cell.angle_gamma   90.00
#
_symmetry.space_group_name_H-M   'P 1'
#
loop_
_entity.id
_entity.type
_entity.pdbx_description
1 polymer ?
#
loop_
_entity_poly.entity_id
_entity_poly.type
_entity_poly.pdbx_seq_one_letter_code
_entity_poly.pdbx_strand_id
1 'polypeptide(L)'
;MSNDLHLIFDTLRGREDLTLEELVALASRWTPVMAGKQGRYKVAEVASERTIRYYATTGLIDRPLRYSGTRAVYGYRHFLQVLVVKALQSRDLPLRKIRAMIGGRADDYLEAVLQRMESDRWESVELRPGVELRIRGGGLSPEDAGSVASIAGEAVEGIAAREKSPKGMKENPAPPGRGLRAHTGDQERSSGMMRGQRVKCKELKGKITYATDAAELIRSGYKVGMSGFTGSGYPKLVPQALAEHILREHSKGGKFRIVVMTGASTSSELDGALAMVDGIELRMPYNSDPIAREKINFGKMEYFDFHLGAVAQYVRCGFFGELDTAIIEVTGITEDGKLIPSTSVGNNQVFIDAAREVILEVNHYQPLELEGMHDVYEPEMPPNVQPIMILKPSDRIGTPYLTCPPEKIKAIVETNHPDRTTVFKEPDEDSKAISGHILEFFRHEVKKGRLPANLLPLQSGVGNVANAVLYGLLDSEFENLTVYTEVIQDGMLALIDAGKITFASSTAFSVSPPVVEKFKANIGAYKDKILLRPQSISNHVGVIKRLGVLAMNGCVEFDLYGNVNSTHVNGTRIINGIGGSGDFARNSFISIFTTSSVAARGDISCVVPMVSHVDHCEHDVDVVVTEQGLADLRGTSPKQRAVQIIDKCVHPDYRPMLKDYYFRAMNHSPGKHTPHLLEEAFSWHTRYMRTGSMKG
;
A
#
# COMPACT_ATOMS: atom_id res chain seq x y z
N MET A 1 -5.55 30.62 31.25
CA MET A 1 -4.51 29.87 30.50
C MET A 1 -4.94 29.82 29.05
N SER A 2 -4.09 30.32 28.15
CA SER A 2 -4.30 30.38 26.69
C SER A 2 -4.80 29.04 26.09
N ASN A 3 -5.58 29.10 25.00
CA ASN A 3 -5.91 27.94 24.15
C ASN A 3 -4.81 27.63 23.11
N ASP A 4 -3.61 28.15 23.34
CA ASP A 4 -2.43 27.95 22.51
C ASP A 4 -1.72 26.64 22.88
N LEU A 5 -1.64 25.73 21.91
CA LEU A 5 -1.02 24.41 22.05
C LEU A 5 0.50 24.50 22.30
N HIS A 6 1.16 25.52 21.77
CA HIS A 6 2.59 25.74 22.00
C HIS A 6 2.86 26.14 23.45
N LEU A 7 2.05 27.05 23.99
CA LEU A 7 2.22 27.52 25.37
C LEU A 7 1.99 26.38 26.38
N ILE A 8 1.05 25.46 26.11
CA ILE A 8 0.82 24.31 27.00
C ILE A 8 1.93 23.27 26.92
N PHE A 9 2.52 23.06 25.74
CA PHE A 9 3.69 22.18 25.61
C PHE A 9 4.86 22.73 26.42
N ASP A 10 5.19 24.01 26.28
CA ASP A 10 6.27 24.63 27.04
C ASP A 10 6.01 24.63 28.55
N THR A 11 4.74 24.75 28.97
CA THR A 11 4.36 24.72 30.39
C THR A 11 4.44 23.33 31.00
N LEU A 12 4.13 22.28 30.23
CA LEU A 12 4.08 20.90 30.72
C LEU A 12 5.35 20.11 30.41
N ARG A 13 6.24 20.59 29.53
CA ARG A 13 7.47 19.87 29.18
C ARG A 13 8.33 19.66 30.44
N GLY A 14 8.76 18.41 30.66
CA GLY A 14 9.54 18.02 31.83
C GLY A 14 8.74 17.74 33.11
N ARG A 15 7.40 17.82 33.09
CA ARG A 15 6.56 17.46 34.24
C ARG A 15 6.47 15.93 34.43
N GLU A 16 6.64 15.47 35.66
CA GLU A 16 6.68 14.04 36.04
C GLU A 16 5.92 13.72 37.36
N ASP A 17 4.99 14.58 37.74
CA ASP A 17 4.25 14.54 39.01
C ASP A 17 2.73 14.51 38.80
N LEU A 18 2.24 14.20 37.59
CA LEU A 18 0.81 14.16 37.29
C LEU A 18 0.11 12.97 37.96
N THR A 19 -0.95 13.23 38.72
CA THR A 19 -1.90 12.19 39.11
C THR A 19 -2.75 11.74 37.91
N LEU A 20 -3.40 10.57 38.02
CA LEU A 20 -4.31 10.11 36.96
C LEU A 20 -5.48 11.10 36.75
N GLU A 21 -6.02 11.65 37.83
CA GLU A 21 -7.12 12.62 37.81
C GLU A 21 -6.71 13.91 37.09
N GLU A 22 -5.50 14.42 37.36
CA GLU A 22 -4.96 15.59 36.67
C GLU A 22 -4.63 15.33 35.20
N LEU A 23 -4.10 14.14 34.88
CA LEU A 23 -3.85 13.73 33.50
C LEU A 23 -5.16 13.65 32.71
N VAL A 24 -6.22 13.08 33.30
CA VAL A 24 -7.55 13.07 32.71
C VAL A 24 -8.06 14.49 32.52
N ALA A 25 -8.00 15.34 33.54
CA ALA A 25 -8.48 16.72 33.45
C ALA A 25 -7.77 17.51 32.34
N LEU A 26 -6.44 17.38 32.23
CA LEU A 26 -5.65 17.99 31.17
C LEU A 26 -6.02 17.46 29.79
N ALA A 27 -6.04 16.14 29.62
CA ALA A 27 -6.41 15.54 28.35
C ALA A 27 -7.84 15.94 27.93
N SER A 28 -8.78 15.92 28.87
CA SER A 28 -10.18 16.30 28.65
C SER A 28 -10.36 17.72 28.15
N ARG A 29 -9.55 18.65 28.67
CA ARG A 29 -9.59 20.05 28.27
C ARG A 29 -9.10 20.27 26.84
N TRP A 30 -8.08 19.51 26.42
CA TRP A 30 -7.42 19.71 25.13
C TRP A 30 -7.92 18.78 24.01
N THR A 31 -8.58 17.68 24.35
CA THR A 31 -9.13 16.76 23.35
C THR A 31 -10.16 17.41 22.42
N PRO A 32 -11.11 18.25 22.89
CA PRO A 32 -12.03 18.95 21.99
C PRO A 32 -11.33 19.90 21.00
N VAL A 33 -10.21 20.49 21.44
CA VAL A 33 -9.37 21.33 20.58
C VAL A 33 -8.67 20.47 19.52
N MET A 34 -8.18 19.27 19.85
CA MET A 34 -7.41 18.45 18.91
C MET A 34 -8.24 17.51 18.03
N ALA A 35 -9.36 16.99 18.53
CA ALA A 35 -10.06 15.85 17.94
C ALA A 35 -11.41 16.20 17.27
N GLY A 36 -12.01 17.37 17.55
CA GLY A 36 -13.35 17.73 17.07
C GLY A 36 -14.48 16.80 17.58
N LYS A 37 -15.71 16.97 17.09
CA LYS A 37 -16.84 16.05 17.37
C LYS A 37 -16.74 14.80 16.48
N GLN A 38 -16.86 13.61 17.07
CA GLN A 38 -16.75 12.35 16.34
C GLN A 38 -18.07 11.99 15.62
N GLY A 39 -18.01 11.67 14.32
CA GLY A 39 -19.19 11.50 13.46
C GLY A 39 -19.88 10.13 13.47
N ARG A 40 -19.25 9.05 13.98
CA ARG A 40 -19.83 7.69 14.07
C ARG A 40 -19.34 6.92 15.32
N TYR A 41 -20.21 6.04 15.86
CA TYR A 41 -20.25 5.38 17.18
C TYR A 41 -18.96 4.74 17.82
N LYS A 42 -19.02 4.69 19.18
CA LYS A 42 -18.37 3.79 20.19
C LYS A 42 -17.06 4.20 20.89
N VAL A 43 -16.53 5.41 20.71
CA VAL A 43 -15.40 5.91 21.53
C VAL A 43 -15.81 7.20 22.22
N ALA A 44 -15.57 7.30 23.53
CA ALA A 44 -15.81 8.54 24.26
C ALA A 44 -14.90 9.65 23.70
N GLU A 45 -15.48 10.82 23.44
CA GLU A 45 -14.75 11.99 22.91
C GLU A 45 -13.55 12.35 23.79
N VAL A 46 -13.68 12.14 25.10
CA VAL A 46 -12.66 12.42 26.10
C VAL A 46 -12.13 11.12 26.73
N ALA A 47 -10.86 11.09 27.13
CA ALA A 47 -10.28 9.96 27.84
C ALA A 47 -10.70 9.94 29.32
N SER A 48 -11.38 8.89 29.78
CA SER A 48 -11.65 8.66 31.21
C SER A 48 -10.49 7.93 31.90
N GLU A 49 -10.47 7.91 33.24
CA GLU A 49 -9.48 7.15 34.01
C GLU A 49 -9.40 5.68 33.59
N ARG A 50 -10.56 5.04 33.36
CA ARG A 50 -10.65 3.66 32.86
C ARG A 50 -9.98 3.51 31.50
N THR A 51 -10.14 4.51 30.63
CA THR A 51 -9.58 4.52 29.28
C THR A 51 -8.05 4.66 29.33
N ILE A 52 -7.53 5.56 30.15
CA ILE A 52 -6.08 5.75 30.31
C ILE A 52 -5.42 4.49 30.91
N ARG A 53 -6.04 3.89 31.94
CA ARG A 53 -5.56 2.61 32.50
C ARG A 53 -5.58 1.49 31.47
N TYR A 54 -6.63 1.42 30.64
CA TYR A 54 -6.71 0.46 29.54
C TYR A 54 -5.61 0.70 28.49
N TYR A 55 -5.33 1.96 28.13
CA TYR A 55 -4.25 2.30 27.21
C TYR A 55 -2.87 1.92 27.77
N ALA A 56 -2.62 2.16 29.05
CA ALA A 56 -1.36 1.77 29.69
C ALA A 56 -1.23 0.23 29.75
N THR A 57 -2.31 -0.47 30.07
CA THR A 57 -2.32 -1.95 30.15
C THR A 57 -2.10 -2.60 28.79
N THR A 58 -2.68 -2.03 27.73
CA THR A 58 -2.53 -2.52 26.36
C THR A 58 -1.24 -2.04 25.68
N GLY A 59 -0.42 -1.25 26.37
CA GLY A 59 0.83 -0.69 25.85
C GLY A 59 0.62 0.31 24.71
N LEU A 60 -0.54 0.97 24.68
CA LEU A 60 -0.84 2.07 23.77
C LEU A 60 -0.24 3.39 24.26
N ILE A 61 -0.20 3.59 25.58
CA ILE A 61 0.61 4.62 26.24
C ILE A 61 1.60 3.92 27.17
N ASP A 62 2.62 4.65 27.60
CA ASP A 62 3.66 4.12 28.48
C ASP A 62 3.06 3.77 29.86
N ARG A 63 3.77 2.90 30.60
CA ARG A 63 3.41 2.60 31.98
C ARG A 63 3.69 3.83 32.86
N PRO A 64 2.95 4.02 33.96
CA PRO A 64 3.20 5.13 34.89
C PRO A 64 4.67 5.21 35.30
N LEU A 65 5.21 6.42 35.43
CA LEU A 65 6.62 6.68 35.75
C LEU A 65 7.03 6.04 37.08
N ARG A 66 6.16 6.17 38.09
CA ARG A 66 6.34 5.61 39.43
C ARG A 66 5.00 5.51 40.16
N TYR A 67 5.02 4.84 41.31
CA TYR A 67 3.90 4.82 42.25
C TYR A 67 4.31 5.56 43.53
N SER A 68 3.47 6.50 43.97
CA SER A 68 3.59 7.16 45.27
C SER A 68 2.51 6.61 46.19
N GLY A 69 2.88 5.64 47.04
CA GLY A 69 1.90 4.82 47.76
C GLY A 69 1.02 4.01 46.80
N THR A 70 -0.30 4.16 46.89
CA THR A 70 -1.27 3.51 46.00
C THR A 70 -1.58 4.31 44.73
N ARG A 71 -1.00 5.50 44.55
CA ARG A 71 -1.28 6.39 43.42
C ARG A 71 -0.22 6.28 42.33
N ALA A 72 -0.66 6.08 41.09
CA ALA A 72 0.20 6.09 39.90
C ALA A 72 0.52 7.53 39.49
N VAL A 73 1.80 7.78 39.17
CA VAL A 73 2.32 9.08 38.73
C VAL A 73 2.65 9.03 37.24
N TYR A 74 2.19 10.04 36.51
CA TYR A 74 2.34 10.22 35.08
C TYR A 74 3.15 11.49 34.80
N GLY A 75 3.47 11.72 33.53
CA GLY A 75 4.25 12.90 33.11
C GLY A 75 3.81 13.43 31.76
N TYR A 76 4.53 14.43 31.27
CA TYR A 76 4.26 15.14 30.02
C TYR A 76 4.04 14.22 28.83
N ARG A 77 4.92 13.24 28.66
CA ARG A 77 4.83 12.22 27.61
C ARG A 77 3.48 11.47 27.60
N HIS A 78 2.95 11.13 28.78
CA HIS A 78 1.66 10.45 28.88
C HIS A 78 0.52 11.35 28.42
N PHE A 79 0.59 12.66 28.73
CA PHE A 79 -0.36 13.65 28.22
C PHE A 79 -0.32 13.74 26.69
N LEU A 80 0.87 13.82 26.09
CA LEU A 80 1.04 13.81 24.64
C LEU A 80 0.47 12.53 24.00
N GLN A 81 0.84 11.36 24.54
CA GLN A 81 0.35 10.08 24.02
C GLN A 81 -1.17 9.98 24.09
N VAL A 82 -1.81 10.39 25.19
CA VAL A 82 -3.27 10.38 25.32
C VAL A 82 -3.94 11.33 24.30
N LEU A 83 -3.39 12.53 24.11
CA LEU A 83 -3.91 13.48 23.12
C LEU A 83 -3.76 12.97 21.69
N VAL A 84 -2.58 12.45 21.33
CA VAL A 84 -2.33 11.88 19.99
C VAL A 84 -3.26 10.70 19.72
N VAL A 85 -3.44 9.81 20.71
CA VAL A 85 -4.39 8.69 20.58
C VAL A 85 -5.79 9.21 20.27
N LYS A 86 -6.27 10.21 21.01
CA LYS A 86 -7.62 10.75 20.82
C LYS A 86 -7.78 11.50 19.50
N ALA A 87 -6.79 12.28 19.10
CA ALA A 87 -6.78 12.98 17.82
C ALA A 87 -6.77 12.00 16.64
N LEU A 88 -5.99 10.92 16.70
CA LEU A 88 -5.96 9.92 15.65
C LEU A 88 -7.24 9.05 15.64
N GLN A 89 -7.82 8.76 16.81
CA GLN A 89 -9.11 8.06 16.90
C GLN A 89 -10.24 8.84 16.23
N SER A 90 -10.26 10.18 16.31
CA SER A 90 -11.29 10.97 15.64
C SER A 90 -11.17 11.00 14.12
N ARG A 91 -10.07 10.49 13.58
CA ARG A 91 -9.86 10.23 12.14
C ARG A 91 -10.04 8.74 11.78
N ASP A 92 -10.84 8.03 12.57
CA ASP A 92 -11.22 6.63 12.36
C ASP A 92 -10.04 5.64 12.33
N LEU A 93 -8.89 6.00 12.93
CA LEU A 93 -7.76 5.08 13.05
C LEU A 93 -7.99 4.06 14.18
N PRO A 94 -7.85 2.74 13.92
CA PRO A 94 -7.99 1.72 14.96
C PRO A 94 -6.79 1.76 15.93
N LEU A 95 -7.05 1.48 17.22
CA LEU A 95 -6.05 1.54 18.30
C LEU A 95 -4.75 0.76 18.00
N ARG A 96 -4.84 -0.36 17.29
CA ARG A 96 -3.66 -1.15 16.88
C ARG A 96 -2.73 -0.35 15.96
N LYS A 97 -3.28 0.40 15.00
CA LYS A 97 -2.49 1.25 14.10
C LYS A 97 -1.90 2.44 14.86
N ILE A 98 -2.70 3.07 15.71
CA ILE A 98 -2.24 4.17 16.56
C ILE A 98 -1.04 3.72 17.41
N ARG A 99 -1.11 2.53 18.02
CA ARG A 99 -0.01 1.93 18.80
C ARG A 99 1.28 1.81 18.00
N ALA A 100 1.20 1.31 16.76
CA ALA A 100 2.36 1.19 15.88
C ALA A 100 2.93 2.57 15.48
N MET A 101 2.09 3.60 15.41
CA MET A 101 2.49 4.95 15.04
C MET A 101 3.19 5.72 16.16
N ILE A 102 2.80 5.51 17.42
CA ILE A 102 3.31 6.29 18.57
C ILE A 102 4.25 5.52 19.49
N GLY A 103 4.25 4.18 19.42
CA GLY A 103 5.08 3.34 20.27
C GLY A 103 6.57 3.65 20.10
N GLY A 104 7.26 3.95 21.21
CA GLY A 104 8.70 4.22 21.22
C GLY A 104 9.15 5.55 20.60
N ARG A 105 8.23 6.38 20.07
CA ARG A 105 8.57 7.67 19.45
C ARG A 105 8.88 8.75 20.50
N ALA A 106 9.79 9.68 20.20
CA ALA A 106 10.16 10.77 21.10
C ALA A 106 9.02 11.79 21.32
N ASP A 107 9.11 12.61 22.37
CA ASP A 107 8.10 13.62 22.71
C ASP A 107 7.93 14.65 21.59
N ASP A 108 9.02 15.12 20.98
CA ASP A 108 9.01 16.07 19.86
C ASP A 108 8.21 15.55 18.66
N TYR A 109 8.24 14.23 18.41
CA TYR A 109 7.44 13.61 17.35
C TYR A 109 5.94 13.67 17.69
N LEU A 110 5.57 13.40 18.95
CA LEU A 110 4.17 13.45 19.39
C LEU A 110 3.62 14.88 19.37
N GLU A 111 4.42 15.86 19.79
CA GLU A 111 4.08 17.28 19.70
C GLU A 111 3.88 17.71 18.24
N ALA A 112 4.79 17.32 17.35
CA ALA A 112 4.69 17.64 15.92
C ALA A 112 3.44 17.02 15.28
N VAL A 113 3.07 15.80 15.65
CA VAL A 113 1.81 15.18 15.22
C VAL A 113 0.62 16.05 15.64
N LEU A 114 0.57 16.50 16.90
CA LEU A 114 -0.53 17.33 17.40
C LEU A 114 -0.58 18.71 16.75
N GLN A 115 0.54 19.42 16.66
CA GLN A 115 0.65 20.73 16.00
C GLN A 115 0.23 20.67 14.53
N ARG A 116 0.63 19.60 13.84
CA ARG A 116 0.26 19.39 12.45
C ARG A 116 -1.24 19.10 12.31
N MET A 117 -1.80 18.27 13.20
CA MET A 117 -3.24 18.02 13.22
C MET A 117 -4.05 19.28 13.51
N GLU A 118 -3.53 20.16 14.36
CA GLU A 118 -4.09 21.49 14.61
C GLU A 118 -4.05 22.38 13.37
N SER A 119 -2.91 22.44 12.65
CA SER A 119 -2.76 23.22 11.42
C SER A 119 -3.61 22.73 10.24
N ASP A 120 -3.99 21.45 10.26
CA ASP A 120 -4.84 20.82 9.25
C ASP A 120 -6.35 20.93 9.56
N ARG A 121 -6.73 21.65 10.63
CA ARG A 121 -8.15 21.87 10.96
C ARG A 121 -8.82 22.84 9.99
N TRP A 122 -10.08 22.52 9.72
CA TRP A 122 -11.01 23.34 8.95
C TRP A 122 -12.12 23.83 9.89
N GLU A 123 -12.29 25.14 9.99
CA GLU A 123 -13.45 25.75 10.64
C GLU A 123 -14.50 26.04 9.57
N SER A 124 -15.76 25.74 9.86
CA SER A 124 -16.87 25.99 8.93
C SER A 124 -17.74 27.11 9.49
N VAL A 125 -17.92 28.17 8.70
CA VAL A 125 -18.81 29.29 9.01
C VAL A 125 -19.93 29.28 7.97
N GLU A 126 -21.18 29.12 8.43
CA GLU A 126 -22.34 29.21 7.55
C GLU A 126 -22.56 30.67 7.16
N LEU A 127 -22.38 30.98 5.87
CA LEU A 127 -22.54 32.34 5.35
C LEU A 127 -24.02 32.66 5.10
N ARG A 128 -24.79 31.64 4.69
CA ARG A 128 -26.25 31.65 4.50
C ARG A 128 -26.72 30.20 4.34
N PRO A 129 -28.04 29.93 4.42
CA PRO A 129 -28.57 28.57 4.30
C PRO A 129 -28.02 27.86 3.06
N GLY A 130 -27.26 26.79 3.27
CA GLY A 130 -26.67 25.96 2.22
C GLY A 130 -25.34 26.44 1.62
N VAL A 131 -24.71 27.49 2.16
CA VAL A 131 -23.37 27.96 1.74
C VAL A 131 -22.46 28.09 2.96
N GLU A 132 -21.46 27.20 3.04
CA GLU A 132 -20.44 27.21 4.10
C GLU A 132 -19.09 27.72 3.58
N LEU A 133 -18.47 28.63 4.31
CA LEU A 133 -17.06 28.99 4.14
C LEU A 133 -16.22 28.07 5.03
N ARG A 134 -15.25 27.38 4.43
CA ARG A 134 -14.29 26.54 5.16
C ARG A 134 -12.94 27.23 5.22
N ILE A 135 -12.51 27.58 6.43
CA ILE A 135 -11.26 28.30 6.69
C ILE A 135 -10.26 27.32 7.29
N ARG A 136 -9.02 27.34 6.78
CA ARG A 136 -7.93 26.47 7.26
C ARG A 136 -7.02 27.25 8.21
N GLY A 137 -6.85 26.73 9.44
CA GLY A 137 -5.98 27.30 10.47
C GLY A 137 -6.70 28.27 11.43
N GLY A 138 -6.47 28.11 12.74
CA GLY A 138 -7.12 28.87 13.82
C GLY A 138 -6.54 30.27 14.00
N GLY A 139 -6.79 31.18 13.07
CA GLY A 139 -6.17 32.51 13.05
C GLY A 139 -7.07 33.70 12.70
N LEU A 140 -8.38 33.54 12.54
CA LEU A 140 -9.28 34.68 12.28
C LEU A 140 -10.20 34.89 13.49
N SER A 141 -10.23 36.12 14.02
CA SER A 141 -11.22 36.49 15.03
C SER A 141 -12.62 36.49 14.40
N PRO A 142 -13.71 36.35 15.16
CA PRO A 142 -15.08 36.43 14.62
C PRO A 142 -15.37 37.73 13.84
N GLU A 143 -14.71 38.83 14.19
CA GLU A 143 -14.80 40.12 13.49
C GLU A 143 -14.07 40.08 12.12
N ASP A 144 -12.93 39.39 12.05
CA ASP A 144 -12.19 39.20 10.79
C ASP A 144 -12.89 38.20 9.86
N ALA A 145 -13.53 37.16 10.41
CA ALA A 145 -14.34 36.22 9.65
C ALA A 145 -15.57 36.88 9.03
N GLY A 146 -16.21 37.82 9.74
CA GLY A 146 -17.29 38.66 9.21
C GLY A 146 -16.82 39.58 8.08
N SER A 147 -15.61 40.12 8.19
CA SER A 147 -15.00 40.95 7.14
C SER A 147 -14.65 40.13 5.89
N VAL A 148 -14.10 38.92 6.05
CA VAL A 148 -13.81 38.00 4.93
C VAL A 148 -15.11 37.49 4.27
N ALA A 149 -16.17 37.25 5.05
CA ALA A 149 -17.50 36.91 4.53
C ALA A 149 -18.13 38.06 3.73
N SER A 150 -17.97 39.30 4.19
CA SER A 150 -18.39 40.51 3.45
C SER A 150 -17.62 40.63 2.13
N ILE A 151 -16.30 40.45 2.15
CA ILE A 151 -15.43 40.50 0.97
C ILE A 151 -15.76 39.36 -0.02
N ALA A 152 -16.05 38.15 0.48
CA ALA A 152 -16.44 37.01 -0.34
C ALA A 152 -17.87 37.16 -0.92
N GLY A 153 -18.78 37.81 -0.20
CA GLY A 153 -20.10 38.20 -0.69
C GLY A 153 -20.02 39.21 -1.83
N GLU A 154 -19.16 40.23 -1.69
CA GLU A 154 -18.88 41.22 -2.73
C GLU A 154 -18.13 40.60 -3.94
N ALA A 155 -17.27 39.60 -3.71
CA ALA A 155 -16.55 38.89 -4.78
C ALA A 155 -17.45 38.03 -5.68
N VAL A 156 -18.63 37.61 -5.22
CA VAL A 156 -19.61 36.86 -6.03
C VAL A 156 -20.44 37.79 -6.92
N GLU A 157 -20.62 39.06 -6.55
CA GLU A 157 -21.28 40.07 -7.40
C GLU A 157 -20.31 40.79 -8.35
N GLY A 158 -18.99 40.74 -8.08
CA GLY A 158 -17.93 41.42 -8.84
C GLY A 158 -17.42 40.70 -10.10
N ILE A 159 -17.92 39.51 -10.46
CA ILE A 159 -17.48 38.77 -11.68
C ILE A 159 -18.02 39.43 -12.99
N ALA A 160 -18.64 40.60 -12.88
CA ALA A 160 -19.05 41.45 -14.00
C ALA A 160 -18.40 42.85 -13.97
N ALA A 161 -17.06 42.97 -13.96
CA ALA A 161 -16.33 44.14 -14.50
C ALA A 161 -14.80 43.96 -14.46
N ARG A 162 -14.11 44.56 -15.45
CA ARG A 162 -12.70 44.38 -15.82
C ARG A 162 -11.66 45.18 -15.01
N GLU A 163 -10.43 44.65 -15.05
CA GLU A 163 -9.09 45.28 -15.26
C GLU A 163 -8.45 46.30 -14.27
N LYS A 164 -7.23 45.91 -13.79
CA LYS A 164 -5.93 46.64 -13.65
C LYS A 164 -5.25 46.59 -12.25
N SER A 165 -4.00 46.12 -12.22
CA SER A 165 -3.00 46.15 -11.12
C SER A 165 -2.34 47.56 -10.94
N PRO A 166 -1.29 47.82 -10.10
CA PRO A 166 -0.52 47.02 -9.09
C PRO A 166 -0.03 47.78 -7.79
N LYS A 167 0.84 47.09 -6.97
CA LYS A 167 1.82 47.55 -5.92
C LYS A 167 1.33 47.51 -4.45
N GLY A 168 2.08 47.14 -3.39
CA GLY A 168 3.49 46.76 -3.13
C GLY A 168 3.78 46.78 -1.60
N MET A 169 5.01 46.38 -1.17
CA MET A 169 5.64 46.45 0.19
C MET A 169 5.22 45.39 1.24
N LYS A 170 6.07 44.89 2.17
CA LYS A 170 7.52 44.92 2.47
C LYS A 170 7.79 43.87 3.58
N GLU A 171 9.00 43.33 3.60
CA GLU A 171 9.58 42.39 4.59
C GLU A 171 9.83 43.01 5.99
N ASN A 172 9.91 42.18 7.04
CA ASN A 172 10.97 42.15 8.08
C ASN A 172 10.69 41.11 9.21
N PRO A 173 11.64 40.77 10.13
CA PRO A 173 12.58 39.66 10.00
C PRO A 173 12.52 38.64 11.17
N ALA A 174 13.23 37.52 11.05
CA ALA A 174 13.40 36.52 12.12
C ALA A 174 14.54 36.90 13.10
N PRO A 175 14.44 36.55 14.40
CA PRO A 175 15.58 36.55 15.31
C PRO A 175 16.18 35.14 15.53
N PRO A 176 17.41 35.05 16.06
CA PRO A 176 18.28 33.90 15.88
C PRO A 176 18.39 33.00 17.12
N GLY A 177 18.78 31.74 16.90
CA GLY A 177 19.87 31.18 17.68
C GLY A 177 19.72 29.77 18.24
N ARG A 178 20.89 29.11 18.20
CA ARG A 178 21.42 28.04 19.08
C ARG A 178 20.99 26.62 18.76
N GLY A 179 21.89 25.94 18.05
CA GLY A 179 21.93 24.50 17.95
C GLY A 179 22.14 23.83 19.31
N LEU A 180 21.46 22.71 19.48
CA LEU A 180 21.72 21.73 20.51
C LEU A 180 21.94 20.38 19.83
N ARG A 181 23.12 19.81 20.07
CA ARG A 181 23.42 18.41 19.79
C ARG A 181 22.62 17.56 20.78
N ALA A 182 21.85 16.60 20.29
CA ALA A 182 21.21 15.60 21.12
C ALA A 182 21.83 14.23 20.83
N HIS A 183 22.32 13.60 21.89
CA HIS A 183 22.84 12.23 21.93
C HIS A 183 21.72 11.22 21.65
N THR A 184 21.86 10.44 20.56
CA THR A 184 21.08 9.21 20.35
C THR A 184 22.04 8.03 20.25
N GLY A 185 22.30 7.41 21.39
CA GLY A 185 23.09 6.19 21.45
C GLY A 185 22.67 5.39 22.66
N ASP A 186 21.50 4.74 22.60
CA ASP A 186 21.16 3.67 23.57
C ASP A 186 19.92 2.84 23.17
N GLN A 187 19.82 2.40 21.90
CA GLN A 187 18.87 1.33 21.52
C GLN A 187 19.51 0.06 20.93
N GLU A 188 20.83 0.02 20.73
CA GLU A 188 21.49 -1.15 20.11
C GLU A 188 21.90 -2.27 21.09
N ARG A 189 21.72 -2.12 22.41
CA ARG A 189 22.29 -3.08 23.38
C ARG A 189 21.42 -4.29 23.73
N SER A 190 20.22 -4.47 23.18
CA SER A 190 19.28 -5.52 23.64
C SER A 190 19.10 -6.73 22.71
N SER A 191 19.72 -6.82 21.53
CA SER A 191 19.39 -7.85 20.53
C SER A 191 20.40 -8.99 20.33
N GLY A 192 21.56 -8.99 21.01
CA GLY A 192 22.60 -10.02 20.78
C GLY A 192 23.20 -10.01 19.37
N MET A 193 22.91 -8.99 18.57
CA MET A 193 23.40 -8.83 17.20
C MET A 193 24.88 -8.41 17.23
N MET A 194 25.76 -9.23 16.65
CA MET A 194 27.16 -8.89 16.46
C MET A 194 27.34 -8.10 15.16
N ARG A 195 27.66 -6.81 15.30
CA ARG A 195 27.84 -5.88 14.15
C ARG A 195 28.85 -6.43 13.15
N GLY A 196 28.49 -6.46 11.87
CA GLY A 196 29.31 -6.90 10.74
C GLY A 196 29.36 -8.42 10.54
N GLN A 197 28.57 -9.21 11.26
CA GLN A 197 28.58 -10.67 11.13
C GLN A 197 28.09 -11.15 9.76
N ARG A 198 27.10 -10.46 9.16
CA ARG A 198 26.52 -10.80 7.85
C ARG A 198 27.14 -10.04 6.68
N VAL A 199 28.14 -9.21 6.94
CA VAL A 199 28.94 -8.50 5.94
C VAL A 199 30.31 -9.17 5.87
N LYS A 200 30.42 -10.21 5.03
CA LYS A 200 31.64 -11.02 4.98
C LYS A 200 32.74 -10.42 4.10
N CYS A 201 32.38 -9.64 3.09
CA CYS A 201 33.32 -8.90 2.26
C CYS A 201 34.13 -7.89 3.09
N LYS A 202 35.45 -8.09 3.19
CA LYS A 202 36.34 -7.28 4.03
C LYS A 202 36.37 -5.81 3.60
N GLU A 203 36.34 -5.54 2.30
CA GLU A 203 36.37 -4.19 1.73
C GLU A 203 35.14 -3.37 2.13
N LEU A 204 33.98 -4.03 2.25
CA LEU A 204 32.71 -3.37 2.55
C LEU A 204 32.46 -3.15 4.05
N LYS A 205 33.23 -3.79 4.95
CA LYS A 205 33.07 -3.61 6.40
C LYS A 205 33.24 -2.16 6.86
N GLY A 206 34.10 -1.39 6.20
CA GLY A 206 34.31 0.03 6.50
C GLY A 206 33.13 0.93 6.15
N LYS A 207 32.12 0.41 5.43
CA LYS A 207 30.91 1.14 5.03
C LYS A 207 29.73 0.91 5.96
N ILE A 208 29.89 0.08 6.99
CA ILE A 208 28.85 -0.17 7.98
C ILE A 208 28.67 1.10 8.82
N THR A 209 27.45 1.64 8.83
CA THR A 209 27.11 2.90 9.49
C THR A 209 25.71 2.85 10.10
N TYR A 210 25.26 3.94 10.73
CA TYR A 210 23.92 4.06 11.31
C TYR A 210 22.89 4.47 10.25
N ALA A 211 21.62 4.10 10.48
CA ALA A 211 20.51 4.47 9.59
C ALA A 211 20.36 5.99 9.43
N THR A 212 20.63 6.76 10.50
CA THR A 212 20.62 8.23 10.49
C THR A 212 21.67 8.80 9.54
N ASP A 213 22.88 8.26 9.58
CA ASP A 213 23.99 8.73 8.76
C ASP A 213 23.77 8.36 7.28
N ALA A 214 23.21 7.17 7.03
CA ALA A 214 22.81 6.76 5.69
C ALA A 214 21.69 7.64 5.12
N ALA A 215 20.70 8.02 5.94
CA ALA A 215 19.59 8.87 5.53
C ALA A 215 20.03 10.31 5.17
N GLU A 216 21.08 10.83 5.79
CA GLU A 216 21.64 12.17 5.49
C GLU A 216 22.33 12.24 4.11
N LEU A 217 22.59 11.10 3.46
CA LEU A 217 23.09 11.07 2.08
C LEU A 217 22.02 11.46 1.06
N ILE A 218 20.74 11.31 1.42
CA ILE A 218 19.61 11.55 0.54
C ILE A 218 19.24 13.02 0.62
N ARG A 219 18.98 13.65 -0.53
CA ARG A 219 18.61 15.07 -0.61
C ARG A 219 17.21 15.25 -1.18
N SER A 220 16.62 16.42 -0.94
CA SER A 220 15.35 16.78 -1.57
C SER A 220 15.48 16.78 -3.10
N GLY A 221 14.44 16.30 -3.77
CA GLY A 221 14.38 16.13 -5.22
C GLY A 221 15.00 14.82 -5.71
N TYR A 222 15.59 14.00 -4.84
CA TYR A 222 16.19 12.73 -5.25
C TYR A 222 15.13 11.75 -5.75
N LYS A 223 15.50 10.97 -6.76
CA LYS A 223 14.76 9.77 -7.17
C LYS A 223 15.38 8.56 -6.49
N VAL A 224 14.58 7.86 -5.70
CA VAL A 224 15.05 6.80 -4.83
C VAL A 224 14.35 5.48 -5.17
N GLY A 225 15.14 4.50 -5.61
CA GLY A 225 14.68 3.14 -5.87
C GLY A 225 14.82 2.32 -4.61
N MET A 226 13.73 1.81 -4.06
CA MET A 226 13.75 1.01 -2.84
C MET A 226 13.29 -0.42 -3.14
N SER A 227 13.95 -1.41 -2.54
CA SER A 227 13.44 -2.78 -2.60
C SER A 227 12.08 -2.87 -1.93
N GLY A 228 11.30 -3.90 -2.27
CA GLY A 228 9.99 -4.12 -1.65
C GLY A 228 8.92 -4.55 -2.62
N PHE A 229 8.24 -5.63 -2.27
CA PHE A 229 7.13 -6.16 -3.04
C PHE A 229 6.12 -6.83 -2.12
N THR A 230 4.85 -6.39 -2.14
CA THR A 230 3.76 -6.89 -1.30
C THR A 230 4.07 -6.94 0.21
N GLY A 231 4.80 -5.93 0.70
CA GLY A 231 5.19 -5.86 2.11
C GLY A 231 6.32 -6.81 2.51
N SER A 232 7.08 -7.33 1.54
CA SER A 232 8.24 -8.20 1.75
C SER A 232 9.51 -7.58 1.18
N GLY A 233 10.64 -7.73 1.88
CA GLY A 233 11.96 -7.41 1.36
C GLY A 233 12.22 -5.92 1.10
N TYR A 234 11.50 -5.02 1.78
CA TYR A 234 11.69 -3.57 1.70
C TYR A 234 12.61 -3.07 2.84
N PRO A 235 13.40 -1.99 2.63
CA PRO A 235 14.20 -1.40 3.70
C PRO A 235 13.29 -0.78 4.75
N LYS A 236 13.73 -0.79 6.02
CA LYS A 236 12.89 -0.46 7.17
C LYS A 236 13.51 0.66 7.99
N LEU A 237 14.76 0.51 8.46
CA LEU A 237 15.35 1.54 9.30
C LEU A 237 15.77 2.78 8.52
N VAL A 238 16.30 2.62 7.30
CA VAL A 238 16.75 3.78 6.51
C VAL A 238 15.57 4.69 6.12
N PRO A 239 14.42 4.18 5.63
CA PRO A 239 13.26 5.04 5.35
C PRO A 239 12.68 5.71 6.60
N GLN A 240 12.72 5.07 7.77
CA GLN A 240 12.32 5.70 9.03
C GLN A 240 13.26 6.86 9.42
N ALA A 241 14.57 6.63 9.35
CA ALA A 241 15.57 7.67 9.59
C ALA A 241 15.47 8.82 8.58
N LEU A 242 15.15 8.50 7.32
CA LEU A 242 14.87 9.50 6.29
C LEU A 242 13.61 10.31 6.61
N ALA A 243 12.54 9.69 7.08
CA ALA A 243 11.34 10.41 7.50
C ALA A 243 11.64 11.40 8.65
N GLU A 244 12.47 11.00 9.62
CA GLU A 244 12.93 11.88 10.70
C GLU A 244 13.83 13.01 10.17
N HIS A 245 14.71 12.73 9.21
CA HIS A 245 15.52 13.76 8.54
C HIS A 245 14.66 14.77 7.78
N ILE A 246 13.70 14.30 6.98
CA ILE A 246 12.73 15.14 6.26
C ILE A 246 11.94 16.02 7.21
N LEU A 247 11.46 15.47 8.33
CA LEU A 247 10.72 16.23 9.35
C LEU A 247 11.58 17.35 9.96
N ARG A 248 12.85 17.09 10.25
CA ARG A 248 13.81 18.10 10.74
C ARG A 248 14.08 19.21 9.71
N GLU A 249 14.07 18.90 8.43
CA GLU A 249 14.22 19.91 7.38
C GLU A 249 12.94 20.74 7.20
N HIS A 250 11.77 20.11 7.32
CA HIS A 250 10.49 20.82 7.30
C HIS A 250 10.33 21.77 8.49
N SER A 251 10.78 21.38 9.69
CA SER A 251 10.72 22.25 10.89
C SER A 251 11.60 23.50 10.77
N LYS A 252 12.59 23.49 9.87
CA LYS A 252 13.42 24.66 9.53
C LYS A 252 12.81 25.54 8.43
N GLY A 253 11.59 25.22 7.97
CA GLY A 253 10.92 25.88 6.84
C GLY A 253 11.34 25.36 5.47
N GLY A 254 12.17 24.32 5.40
CA GLY A 254 12.57 23.67 4.14
C GLY A 254 11.43 22.82 3.55
N LYS A 255 11.47 22.62 2.22
CA LYS A 255 10.62 21.64 1.54
C LYS A 255 11.50 20.47 1.12
N PHE A 256 11.37 19.34 1.80
CA PHE A 256 12.07 18.11 1.47
C PHE A 256 11.09 17.06 0.97
N ARG A 257 11.17 16.70 -0.32
CA ARG A 257 10.45 15.55 -0.88
C ARG A 257 11.34 14.74 -1.82
N ILE A 258 11.01 13.48 -2.03
CA ILE A 258 11.68 12.58 -2.97
C ILE A 258 10.67 11.88 -3.87
N VAL A 259 11.15 11.37 -5.00
CA VAL A 259 10.41 10.39 -5.80
C VAL A 259 10.74 8.99 -5.26
N VAL A 260 9.70 8.19 -4.98
CA VAL A 260 9.84 6.83 -4.46
C VAL A 260 9.42 5.82 -5.53
N MET A 261 10.41 5.04 -5.98
CA MET A 261 10.24 3.94 -6.93
C MET A 261 10.47 2.62 -6.20
N THR A 262 9.64 1.62 -6.43
CA THR A 262 9.69 0.34 -5.71
C THR A 262 9.51 -0.83 -6.66
N GLY A 263 9.59 -2.06 -6.14
CA GLY A 263 9.08 -3.22 -6.86
C GLY A 263 7.55 -3.14 -7.00
N ALA A 264 6.85 -3.16 -5.87
CA ALA A 264 5.41 -2.92 -5.76
C ALA A 264 5.06 -2.24 -4.42
N SER A 265 4.11 -2.77 -3.65
CA SER A 265 3.77 -2.20 -2.34
C SER A 265 4.82 -2.49 -1.26
N THR A 266 5.00 -1.54 -0.35
CA THR A 266 5.82 -1.71 0.86
C THR A 266 4.92 -1.69 2.10
N SER A 267 5.28 -0.93 3.14
CA SER A 267 4.55 -0.87 4.40
C SER A 267 4.72 0.44 5.18
N SER A 268 4.26 0.45 6.44
CA SER A 268 4.27 1.58 7.36
C SER A 268 5.67 2.11 7.64
N GLU A 269 6.69 1.25 7.62
CA GLU A 269 8.07 1.67 7.89
C GLU A 269 8.69 2.44 6.71
N LEU A 270 8.11 2.34 5.51
CA LEU A 270 8.58 3.01 4.29
C LEU A 270 7.50 3.96 3.74
N ASP A 271 6.49 3.43 3.03
CA ASP A 271 5.43 4.23 2.42
C ASP A 271 4.69 5.05 3.48
N GLY A 272 4.29 4.44 4.59
CA GLY A 272 3.55 5.14 5.65
C GLY A 272 4.40 6.22 6.35
N ALA A 273 5.65 5.90 6.70
CA ALA A 273 6.57 6.81 7.37
C ALA A 273 6.87 8.05 6.53
N LEU A 274 7.24 7.84 5.25
CA LEU A 274 7.55 8.94 4.34
C LEU A 274 6.30 9.73 3.95
N ALA A 275 5.16 9.07 3.73
CA ALA A 275 3.91 9.77 3.43
C ALA A 275 3.49 10.66 4.60
N MET A 276 3.56 10.17 5.84
CA MET A 276 3.14 10.91 7.03
C MET A 276 3.85 12.26 7.18
N VAL A 277 5.13 12.33 6.82
CA VAL A 277 5.93 13.56 6.86
C VAL A 277 5.85 14.40 5.58
N ASP A 278 4.95 14.12 4.63
CA ASP A 278 4.94 14.74 3.28
C ASP A 278 6.27 14.59 2.53
N GLY A 279 6.99 13.49 2.77
CA GLY A 279 8.31 13.25 2.18
C GLY A 279 8.28 12.70 0.76
N ILE A 280 7.12 12.34 0.23
CA ILE A 280 6.98 11.75 -1.11
C ILE A 280 6.35 12.78 -2.04
N GLU A 281 7.05 13.11 -3.11
CA GLU A 281 6.53 13.92 -4.21
C GLU A 281 5.74 13.05 -5.19
N LEU A 282 6.38 11.98 -5.69
CA LEU A 282 5.80 11.02 -6.60
C LEU A 282 6.04 9.60 -6.11
N ARG A 283 5.03 8.74 -6.20
CA ARG A 283 5.11 7.31 -5.87
C ARG A 283 4.79 6.43 -7.07
N MET A 284 5.57 5.38 -7.28
CA MET A 284 5.33 4.35 -8.32
C MET A 284 5.97 2.99 -7.95
N PRO A 285 5.55 1.86 -8.54
CA PRO A 285 4.44 1.66 -9.48
C PRO A 285 3.17 1.10 -8.81
N TYR A 286 3.22 0.78 -7.52
CA TYR A 286 2.11 0.15 -6.80
C TYR A 286 2.17 0.53 -5.32
N ASN A 287 1.08 1.07 -4.75
CA ASN A 287 1.01 1.41 -3.34
C ASN A 287 -0.19 0.74 -2.66
N SER A 288 -0.03 0.28 -1.42
CA SER A 288 -1.17 -0.21 -0.61
C SER A 288 -1.26 0.45 0.76
N ASP A 289 -0.34 1.35 1.11
CA ASP A 289 -0.36 2.05 2.38
C ASP A 289 -1.54 3.04 2.43
N PRO A 290 -2.36 3.02 3.50
CA PRO A 290 -3.54 3.86 3.61
C PRO A 290 -3.23 5.36 3.69
N ILE A 291 -2.12 5.76 4.31
CA ILE A 291 -1.75 7.18 4.45
C ILE A 291 -1.32 7.72 3.08
N ALA A 292 -0.44 6.98 2.37
CA ALA A 292 -0.05 7.34 1.02
C ALA A 292 -1.26 7.39 0.09
N ARG A 293 -2.13 6.38 0.12
CA ARG A 293 -3.36 6.32 -0.68
C ARG A 293 -4.31 7.49 -0.42
N GLU A 294 -4.45 7.88 0.84
CA GLU A 294 -5.25 9.05 1.22
C GLU A 294 -4.66 10.32 0.58
N LYS A 295 -3.35 10.54 0.70
CA LYS A 295 -2.68 11.72 0.12
C LYS A 295 -2.78 11.76 -1.41
N ILE A 296 -2.64 10.61 -2.07
CA ILE A 296 -2.81 10.48 -3.52
C ILE A 296 -4.23 10.91 -3.91
N ASN A 297 -5.25 10.33 -3.27
CA ASN A 297 -6.65 10.64 -3.57
C ASN A 297 -7.06 12.09 -3.22
N PHE A 298 -6.29 12.80 -2.39
CA PHE A 298 -6.48 14.22 -2.11
C PHE A 298 -5.61 15.14 -2.98
N GLY A 299 -4.88 14.61 -3.97
CA GLY A 299 -4.00 15.40 -4.83
C GLY A 299 -2.80 16.02 -4.09
N LYS A 300 -2.37 15.40 -2.98
CA LYS A 300 -1.23 15.87 -2.17
C LYS A 300 0.08 15.14 -2.50
N MET A 301 0.00 14.05 -3.26
CA MET A 301 1.11 13.20 -3.65
C MET A 301 0.83 12.69 -5.06
N GLU A 302 1.79 12.85 -5.97
CA GLU A 302 1.67 12.32 -7.32
C GLU A 302 1.78 10.79 -7.28
N TYR A 303 0.98 10.14 -8.11
CA TYR A 303 0.99 8.69 -8.23
C TYR A 303 0.76 8.30 -9.67
N PHE A 304 1.58 7.38 -10.14
CA PHE A 304 1.25 6.63 -11.33
C PHE A 304 1.51 5.16 -11.05
N ASP A 305 0.49 4.35 -11.26
CA ASP A 305 0.63 2.91 -11.31
C ASP A 305 1.09 2.46 -12.69
N PHE A 306 1.77 1.32 -12.71
CA PHE A 306 2.42 0.82 -13.92
C PHE A 306 2.37 -0.70 -13.95
N HIS A 307 2.34 -1.28 -15.15
CA HIS A 307 2.52 -2.72 -15.32
C HIS A 307 3.86 -3.15 -14.71
N LEU A 308 3.82 -4.05 -13.74
CA LEU A 308 4.98 -4.37 -12.90
C LEU A 308 6.13 -4.96 -13.72
N GLY A 309 5.82 -5.80 -14.72
CA GLY A 309 6.83 -6.37 -15.60
C GLY A 309 7.58 -5.35 -16.46
N ALA A 310 6.99 -4.18 -16.71
CA ALA A 310 7.56 -3.17 -17.61
C ALA A 310 8.43 -2.12 -16.90
N VAL A 311 8.37 -2.01 -15.57
CA VAL A 311 9.09 -0.98 -14.79
C VAL A 311 10.60 -1.04 -15.06
N ALA A 312 11.18 -2.24 -15.02
CA ALA A 312 12.60 -2.47 -15.24
C ALA A 312 13.09 -1.88 -16.57
N GLN A 313 12.35 -2.13 -17.66
CA GLN A 313 12.71 -1.62 -18.98
C GLN A 313 12.69 -0.09 -19.01
N TYR A 314 11.69 0.54 -18.39
CA TYR A 314 11.56 2.00 -18.37
C TYR A 314 12.66 2.68 -17.55
N VAL A 315 13.04 2.07 -16.42
CA VAL A 315 14.20 2.52 -15.64
C VAL A 315 15.47 2.46 -16.49
N ARG A 316 15.73 1.33 -17.16
CA ARG A 316 16.94 1.11 -17.97
C ARG A 316 17.00 1.96 -19.23
N CYS A 317 15.85 2.30 -19.81
CA CYS A 317 15.75 3.28 -20.90
C CYS A 317 15.93 4.73 -20.43
N GLY A 318 15.94 5.00 -19.12
CA GLY A 318 16.01 6.35 -18.57
C GLY A 318 14.71 7.16 -18.73
N PHE A 319 13.57 6.52 -19.01
CA PHE A 319 12.28 7.23 -19.15
C PHE A 319 11.79 7.86 -17.84
N PHE A 320 12.23 7.32 -16.70
CA PHE A 320 12.02 7.92 -15.39
C PHE A 320 13.15 8.87 -14.96
N GLY A 321 14.10 9.13 -15.85
CA GLY A 321 15.34 9.89 -15.62
C GLY A 321 16.36 9.12 -14.77
N GLU A 322 17.46 9.80 -14.44
CA GLU A 322 18.55 9.23 -13.63
C GLU A 322 18.08 8.94 -12.20
N LEU A 323 18.47 7.79 -11.66
CA LEU A 323 18.16 7.37 -10.30
C LEU A 323 19.30 7.82 -9.38
N ASP A 324 19.02 8.65 -8.37
CA ASP A 324 20.07 9.18 -7.50
C ASP A 324 20.59 8.11 -6.54
N THR A 325 19.68 7.35 -5.94
CA THR A 325 20.02 6.38 -4.89
C THR A 325 19.15 5.14 -4.97
N ALA A 326 19.73 3.97 -4.74
CA ALA A 326 19.00 2.75 -4.45
C ALA A 326 19.16 2.36 -2.97
N ILE A 327 18.07 1.97 -2.32
CA ILE A 327 18.06 1.45 -0.94
C ILE A 327 17.52 0.03 -0.95
N ILE A 328 18.39 -0.95 -0.77
CA ILE A 328 18.07 -2.37 -1.00
C ILE A 328 18.25 -3.16 0.28
N GLU A 329 17.19 -3.85 0.72
CA GLU A 329 17.29 -4.86 1.77
C GLU A 329 17.94 -6.14 1.23
N VAL A 330 18.93 -6.64 1.95
CA VAL A 330 19.63 -7.89 1.67
C VAL A 330 19.74 -8.73 2.94
N THR A 331 19.80 -10.05 2.81
CA THR A 331 19.98 -10.95 3.97
C THR A 331 21.43 -10.99 4.43
N GLY A 332 22.37 -10.77 3.52
CA GLY A 332 23.80 -10.79 3.80
C GLY A 332 24.65 -10.43 2.58
N ILE A 333 25.95 -10.27 2.81
CA ILE A 333 26.96 -9.97 1.79
C ILE A 333 28.05 -11.03 1.91
N THR A 334 28.31 -11.75 0.81
CA THR A 334 29.30 -12.83 0.74
C THR A 334 30.74 -12.30 0.83
N GLU A 335 31.70 -13.21 0.96
CA GLU A 335 33.14 -12.89 1.01
C GLU A 335 33.62 -12.15 -0.24
N ASP A 336 33.06 -12.46 -1.41
CA ASP A 336 33.36 -11.85 -2.72
C ASP A 336 32.45 -10.64 -3.05
N GLY A 337 31.65 -10.16 -2.09
CA GLY A 337 30.86 -8.94 -2.24
C GLY A 337 29.53 -9.10 -2.99
N LYS A 338 29.11 -10.33 -3.28
CA LYS A 338 27.77 -10.62 -3.80
C LYS A 338 26.72 -10.39 -2.72
N LEU A 339 25.54 -9.94 -3.13
CA LEU A 339 24.46 -9.59 -2.22
C LEU A 339 23.40 -10.70 -2.24
N ILE A 340 23.08 -11.22 -1.06
CA ILE A 340 22.04 -12.25 -0.90
C ILE A 340 20.67 -11.55 -0.84
N PRO A 341 19.77 -11.73 -1.81
CA PRO A 341 18.47 -11.07 -1.78
C PRO A 341 17.62 -11.56 -0.60
N SER A 342 16.69 -10.71 -0.15
CA SER A 342 15.76 -10.99 0.96
C SER A 342 14.52 -11.78 0.48
N THR A 343 13.38 -11.59 1.14
CA THR A 343 12.08 -12.23 0.84
C THR A 343 11.39 -11.73 -0.43
N SER A 344 12.02 -10.82 -1.18
CA SER A 344 11.58 -10.39 -2.51
C SER A 344 12.77 -10.00 -3.40
N VAL A 345 12.57 -10.05 -4.71
CA VAL A 345 13.53 -9.53 -5.70
C VAL A 345 13.02 -8.24 -6.34
N GLY A 346 11.76 -8.20 -6.80
CA GLY A 346 11.18 -6.99 -7.42
C GLY A 346 12.06 -6.40 -8.51
N ASN A 347 12.40 -5.11 -8.38
CA ASN A 347 13.29 -4.36 -9.27
C ASN A 347 14.72 -4.19 -8.72
N ASN A 348 15.13 -4.97 -7.72
CA ASN A 348 16.34 -4.69 -6.93
C ASN A 348 17.61 -4.57 -7.78
N GLN A 349 17.87 -5.52 -8.69
CA GLN A 349 19.07 -5.47 -9.54
C GLN A 349 19.04 -4.24 -10.45
N VAL A 350 17.90 -3.95 -11.06
CA VAL A 350 17.73 -2.79 -11.96
C VAL A 350 17.94 -1.47 -11.23
N PHE A 351 17.45 -1.34 -9.99
CA PHE A 351 17.72 -0.15 -9.19
C PHE A 351 19.19 -0.04 -8.78
N ILE A 352 19.84 -1.14 -8.43
CA ILE A 352 21.28 -1.16 -8.15
C ILE A 352 22.07 -0.71 -9.38
N ASP A 353 21.73 -1.19 -10.57
CA ASP A 353 22.43 -0.87 -11.80
C ASP A 353 22.22 0.60 -12.19
N ALA A 354 20.98 1.09 -12.11
CA ALA A 354 20.60 2.43 -12.55
C ALA A 354 20.98 3.55 -11.57
N ALA A 355 21.05 3.27 -10.25
CA ALA A 355 21.31 4.31 -9.26
C ALA A 355 22.74 4.83 -9.30
N ARG A 356 22.98 6.12 -9.04
CA ARG A 356 24.34 6.65 -8.84
C ARG A 356 24.99 6.09 -7.57
N GLU A 357 24.20 5.99 -6.50
CA GLU A 357 24.65 5.54 -5.17
C GLU A 357 23.76 4.42 -4.64
N VAL A 358 24.32 3.54 -3.83
CA VAL A 358 23.61 2.40 -3.24
C VAL A 358 23.77 2.42 -1.72
N ILE A 359 22.66 2.27 -1.02
CA ILE A 359 22.58 2.02 0.41
C ILE A 359 22.03 0.60 0.58
N LEU A 360 22.73 -0.21 1.36
CA LEU A 360 22.31 -1.59 1.66
C LEU A 360 21.78 -1.67 3.08
N GLU A 361 20.62 -2.30 3.25
CA GLU A 361 20.07 -2.63 4.56
C GLU A 361 20.21 -4.15 4.79
N VAL A 362 21.17 -4.56 5.62
CA VAL A 362 21.46 -5.97 5.92
C VAL A 362 20.59 -6.42 7.08
N ASN A 363 19.50 -7.13 6.78
CA ASN A 363 18.48 -7.48 7.78
C ASN A 363 18.72 -8.88 8.38
N HIS A 364 19.07 -8.91 9.66
CA HIS A 364 19.32 -10.10 10.46
C HIS A 364 18.06 -10.90 10.81
N TYR A 365 16.87 -10.30 10.67
CA TYR A 365 15.62 -11.01 10.91
C TYR A 365 15.38 -12.12 9.86
N GLN A 366 15.87 -11.89 8.65
CA GLN A 366 15.68 -12.78 7.51
C GLN A 366 16.66 -13.96 7.58
N PRO A 367 16.22 -15.20 7.28
CA PRO A 367 17.08 -16.38 7.37
C PRO A 367 18.12 -16.39 6.25
N LEU A 368 19.40 -16.67 6.58
CA LEU A 368 20.49 -16.77 5.60
C LEU A 368 20.26 -17.91 4.61
N GLU A 369 19.45 -18.89 4.99
CA GLU A 369 19.06 -20.05 4.21
C GLU A 369 18.28 -19.69 2.93
N LEU A 370 17.78 -18.44 2.82
CA LEU A 370 17.25 -17.86 1.59
C LEU A 370 18.28 -17.85 0.45
N GLU A 371 19.59 -17.83 0.76
CA GLU A 371 20.66 -17.89 -0.23
C GLU A 371 20.49 -19.11 -1.15
N GLY A 372 20.30 -18.86 -2.45
CA GLY A 372 20.04 -19.90 -3.45
C GLY A 372 18.57 -20.08 -3.85
N MET A 373 17.63 -19.44 -3.15
CA MET A 373 16.20 -19.43 -3.51
C MET A 373 15.88 -18.40 -4.61
N HIS A 374 16.86 -17.65 -5.09
CA HIS A 374 16.67 -16.60 -6.11
C HIS A 374 17.28 -16.99 -7.45
N ASP A 375 16.79 -16.37 -8.52
CA ASP A 375 17.29 -16.45 -9.89
C ASP A 375 17.21 -15.07 -10.55
N VAL A 376 18.24 -14.27 -10.32
CA VAL A 376 18.41 -12.89 -10.78
C VAL A 376 18.96 -12.91 -12.20
N TYR A 377 18.13 -12.46 -13.15
CA TYR A 377 18.44 -12.33 -14.56
C TYR A 377 17.71 -11.10 -15.10
N GLU A 378 18.41 -10.24 -15.83
CA GLU A 378 17.79 -9.14 -16.59
C GLU A 378 18.12 -9.31 -18.08
N PRO A 379 17.12 -9.23 -18.97
CA PRO A 379 17.36 -9.40 -20.40
C PRO A 379 18.16 -8.24 -20.98
N GLU A 380 18.76 -8.41 -22.15
CA GLU A 380 19.33 -7.30 -22.92
C GLU A 380 18.25 -6.26 -23.31
N MET A 381 18.67 -5.04 -23.69
CA MET A 381 17.73 -4.01 -24.16
C MET A 381 17.46 -4.14 -25.67
N PRO A 382 16.28 -3.72 -26.16
CA PRO A 382 15.96 -3.67 -27.59
C PRO A 382 17.02 -2.92 -28.43
N PRO A 383 17.19 -3.25 -29.72
CA PRO A 383 16.26 -4.04 -30.55
C PRO A 383 16.55 -5.54 -30.67
N ASN A 384 17.67 -6.05 -30.14
CA ASN A 384 18.14 -7.42 -30.40
C ASN A 384 18.04 -8.36 -29.19
N VAL A 385 17.02 -8.15 -28.34
CA VAL A 385 16.81 -8.93 -27.11
C VAL A 385 16.71 -10.42 -27.45
N GLN A 386 17.57 -11.23 -26.85
CA GLN A 386 17.50 -12.69 -27.01
C GLN A 386 16.26 -13.27 -26.31
N PRO A 387 15.70 -14.39 -26.81
CA PRO A 387 14.60 -15.05 -26.13
C PRO A 387 14.96 -15.45 -24.69
N ILE A 388 14.07 -15.11 -23.74
CA ILE A 388 14.21 -15.57 -22.35
C ILE A 388 13.96 -17.08 -22.31
N MET A 389 14.96 -17.87 -21.93
CA MET A 389 14.93 -19.34 -22.00
C MET A 389 14.27 -20.00 -20.78
N ILE A 390 13.05 -19.56 -20.45
CA ILE A 390 12.16 -20.22 -19.49
C ILE A 390 11.12 -21.01 -20.29
N LEU A 391 11.16 -22.33 -20.17
CA LEU A 391 10.25 -23.28 -20.82
C LEU A 391 9.36 -24.01 -19.81
N LYS A 392 9.76 -24.03 -18.54
CA LYS A 392 8.96 -24.50 -17.39
C LYS A 392 9.22 -23.62 -16.15
N PRO A 393 8.30 -23.56 -15.17
CA PRO A 393 8.45 -22.69 -13.99
C PRO A 393 9.73 -22.90 -13.18
N SER A 394 10.36 -24.08 -13.25
CA SER A 394 11.56 -24.43 -12.50
C SER A 394 12.90 -24.12 -13.17
N ASP A 395 12.90 -23.62 -14.41
CA ASP A 395 14.14 -23.30 -15.11
C ASP A 395 14.90 -22.15 -14.42
N ARG A 396 16.21 -22.30 -14.18
CA ARG A 396 17.06 -21.23 -13.68
C ARG A 396 17.90 -20.67 -14.83
N ILE A 397 17.89 -19.36 -15.00
CA ILE A 397 18.52 -18.68 -16.15
C ILE A 397 19.50 -17.58 -15.73
N GLY A 398 19.59 -17.29 -14.43
CA GLY A 398 20.39 -16.23 -13.85
C GLY A 398 21.30 -16.72 -12.73
N THR A 399 21.48 -15.86 -11.73
CA THR A 399 22.32 -16.15 -10.56
C THR A 399 21.53 -15.98 -9.26
N PRO A 400 21.89 -16.64 -8.15
CA PRO A 400 21.16 -16.48 -6.91
C PRO A 400 21.48 -15.19 -6.14
N TYR A 401 22.25 -14.27 -6.73
CA TYR A 401 22.74 -13.07 -6.07
C TYR A 401 22.39 -11.80 -6.84
N LEU A 402 22.27 -10.68 -6.12
CA LEU A 402 22.41 -9.35 -6.72
C LEU A 402 23.89 -8.97 -6.77
N THR A 403 24.27 -8.15 -7.73
CA THR A 403 25.63 -7.63 -7.89
C THR A 403 25.62 -6.11 -7.84
N CYS A 404 26.58 -5.53 -7.11
CA CYS A 404 26.77 -4.08 -7.04
C CYS A 404 28.27 -3.77 -7.11
N PRO A 405 28.72 -2.86 -7.99
CA PRO A 405 30.08 -2.32 -7.92
C PRO A 405 30.36 -1.75 -6.52
N PRO A 406 31.45 -2.15 -5.84
CA PRO A 406 31.72 -1.75 -4.46
C PRO A 406 31.71 -0.24 -4.26
N GLU A 407 32.21 0.55 -5.20
CA GLU A 407 32.33 2.01 -5.16
C GLU A 407 30.97 2.74 -5.13
N LYS A 408 29.91 2.11 -5.65
CA LYS A 408 28.54 2.63 -5.61
C LYS A 408 27.93 2.50 -4.22
N ILE A 409 28.34 1.49 -3.45
CA ILE A 409 27.86 1.29 -2.07
C ILE A 409 28.42 2.44 -1.20
N LYS A 410 27.55 3.30 -0.69
CA LYS A 410 27.92 4.44 0.18
C LYS A 410 27.69 4.17 1.65
N ALA A 411 26.70 3.33 1.97
CA ALA A 411 26.38 2.97 3.34
C ALA A 411 25.84 1.54 3.41
N ILE A 412 26.16 0.85 4.50
CA ILE A 412 25.58 -0.43 4.89
C ILE A 412 24.99 -0.26 6.29
N VAL A 413 23.70 -0.53 6.43
CA VAL A 413 22.97 -0.40 7.70
C VAL A 413 22.54 -1.80 8.11
N GLU A 414 22.91 -2.23 9.30
CA GLU A 414 22.45 -3.52 9.83
C GLU A 414 21.15 -3.36 10.60
N THR A 415 20.18 -4.22 10.31
CA THR A 415 18.84 -4.13 10.89
C THR A 415 18.36 -5.50 11.35
N ASN A 416 17.32 -5.54 12.16
CA ASN A 416 16.70 -6.79 12.62
C ASN A 416 15.21 -6.55 12.81
N HIS A 417 14.48 -6.50 11.70
CA HIS A 417 13.06 -6.16 11.72
C HIS A 417 12.26 -7.05 10.77
N PRO A 418 11.11 -7.61 11.21
CA PRO A 418 10.26 -8.44 10.35
C PRO A 418 9.69 -7.66 9.18
N ASP A 419 9.37 -8.37 8.10
CA ASP A 419 8.48 -7.87 7.06
C ASP A 419 7.07 -7.63 7.62
N ARG A 420 6.29 -6.81 6.90
CA ARG A 420 4.86 -6.72 7.17
C ARG A 420 4.20 -8.01 6.75
N THR A 421 3.52 -8.63 7.70
CA THR A 421 2.74 -9.83 7.44
C THR A 421 1.30 -9.48 7.10
N THR A 422 0.77 -10.17 6.08
CA THR A 422 -0.64 -10.04 5.68
C THR A 422 -1.47 -10.92 6.61
N VAL A 423 -2.42 -10.33 7.33
CA VAL A 423 -3.41 -11.14 8.08
C VAL A 423 -4.49 -11.54 7.09
N PHE A 424 -4.41 -12.77 6.59
CA PHE A 424 -5.51 -13.35 5.81
C PHE A 424 -6.66 -13.69 6.75
N LYS A 425 -7.88 -13.39 6.32
CA LYS A 425 -9.07 -13.90 7.00
C LYS A 425 -9.33 -15.31 6.49
N GLU A 426 -9.97 -16.13 7.31
CA GLU A 426 -10.56 -17.37 6.82
C GLU A 426 -11.50 -17.06 5.65
N PRO A 427 -11.49 -17.88 4.58
CA PRO A 427 -12.43 -17.71 3.47
C PRO A 427 -13.87 -17.64 3.97
N ASP A 428 -14.55 -16.54 3.64
CA ASP A 428 -15.99 -16.42 3.84
C ASP A 428 -16.76 -17.27 2.81
N GLU A 429 -18.08 -17.41 3.00
CA GLU A 429 -18.93 -18.24 2.14
C GLU A 429 -18.92 -17.77 0.69
N ASP A 430 -18.88 -16.45 0.45
CA ASP A 430 -18.77 -15.88 -0.89
C ASP A 430 -17.46 -16.32 -1.57
N SER A 431 -16.33 -16.21 -0.85
CA SER A 431 -15.02 -16.64 -1.36
C SER A 431 -14.99 -18.15 -1.64
N LYS A 432 -15.66 -18.97 -0.81
CA LYS A 432 -15.80 -20.42 -1.05
C LYS A 432 -16.67 -20.72 -2.26
N ALA A 433 -17.77 -20.00 -2.45
CA ALA A 433 -18.63 -20.15 -3.62
C ALA A 433 -17.89 -19.81 -4.92
N ILE A 434 -17.17 -18.68 -4.94
CA ILE A 434 -16.30 -18.29 -6.06
C ILE A 434 -15.26 -19.39 -6.35
N SER A 435 -14.59 -19.89 -5.31
CA SER A 435 -13.64 -21.00 -5.43
C SER A 435 -14.28 -22.26 -6.02
N GLY A 436 -15.46 -22.65 -5.55
CA GLY A 436 -16.22 -23.78 -6.07
C GLY A 436 -16.57 -23.65 -7.54
N HIS A 437 -16.98 -22.47 -7.99
CA HIS A 437 -17.26 -22.20 -9.41
C HIS A 437 -16.01 -22.32 -10.29
N ILE A 438 -14.87 -21.82 -9.82
CA ILE A 438 -13.59 -21.90 -10.55
C ILE A 438 -13.11 -23.35 -10.65
N LEU A 439 -13.17 -24.11 -9.55
CA LEU A 439 -12.78 -25.51 -9.56
C LEU A 439 -13.67 -26.34 -10.48
N GLU A 440 -14.99 -26.12 -10.46
CA GLU A 440 -15.90 -26.80 -11.40
C GLU A 440 -15.61 -26.43 -12.86
N PHE A 441 -15.28 -25.17 -13.14
CA PHE A 441 -14.83 -24.75 -14.46
C PHE A 441 -13.57 -25.51 -14.89
N PHE A 442 -12.54 -25.61 -14.04
CA PHE A 442 -11.35 -26.38 -14.35
C PHE A 442 -11.65 -27.86 -14.58
N ARG A 443 -12.51 -28.49 -13.75
CA ARG A 443 -12.95 -29.88 -13.97
C ARG A 443 -13.61 -30.05 -15.33
N HIS A 444 -14.46 -29.10 -15.71
CA HIS A 444 -15.10 -29.10 -17.00
C HIS A 444 -14.10 -29.00 -18.15
N GLU A 445 -13.13 -28.07 -18.07
CA GLU A 445 -12.10 -27.90 -19.09
C GLU A 445 -11.22 -29.16 -19.22
N VAL A 446 -10.86 -29.81 -18.11
CA VAL A 446 -10.12 -31.09 -18.12
C VAL A 446 -10.95 -32.21 -18.74
N LYS A 447 -12.22 -32.35 -18.34
CA LYS A 447 -13.13 -33.35 -18.92
C LYS A 447 -13.34 -33.16 -20.42
N LYS A 448 -13.24 -31.93 -20.91
CA LYS A 448 -13.33 -31.59 -22.34
C LYS A 448 -12.00 -31.72 -23.08
N GLY A 449 -10.90 -32.03 -22.39
CA GLY A 449 -9.57 -32.15 -22.98
C GLY A 449 -8.95 -30.82 -23.40
N ARG A 450 -9.45 -29.69 -22.88
CA ARG A 450 -8.91 -28.35 -23.15
C ARG A 450 -7.82 -27.94 -22.15
N LEU A 451 -7.86 -28.50 -20.95
CA LEU A 451 -6.77 -28.44 -19.97
C LEU A 451 -6.29 -29.86 -19.64
N PRO A 452 -4.99 -30.05 -19.33
CA PRO A 452 -4.49 -31.33 -18.85
C PRO A 452 -4.93 -31.56 -17.38
N ALA A 453 -4.85 -32.81 -16.91
CA ALA A 453 -5.28 -33.19 -15.56
C ALA A 453 -4.51 -32.46 -14.43
N ASN A 454 -3.25 -32.06 -14.70
CA ASN A 454 -2.43 -31.28 -13.78
C ASN A 454 -2.52 -29.76 -14.03
N LEU A 455 -3.53 -29.32 -14.79
CA LEU A 455 -3.73 -27.94 -15.21
C LEU A 455 -2.49 -27.34 -15.91
N LEU A 456 -2.46 -26.02 -16.03
CA LEU A 456 -1.30 -25.25 -16.48
C LEU A 456 -0.77 -24.42 -15.29
N PRO A 457 0.42 -23.79 -15.40
CA PRO A 457 0.97 -23.01 -14.31
C PRO A 457 -0.01 -21.96 -13.79
N LEU A 458 -0.24 -21.95 -12.49
CA LEU A 458 -1.21 -21.05 -11.87
C LEU A 458 -0.55 -19.70 -11.52
N GLN A 459 -1.25 -18.60 -11.81
CA GLN A 459 -1.04 -17.31 -11.18
C GLN A 459 -2.25 -16.98 -10.32
N SER A 460 -2.00 -16.47 -9.12
CA SER A 460 -3.04 -16.05 -8.19
C SER A 460 -2.67 -14.71 -7.58
N GLY A 461 -3.55 -13.71 -7.75
CA GLY A 461 -3.41 -12.40 -7.14
C GLY A 461 -3.48 -12.44 -5.60
N VAL A 462 -3.44 -11.27 -4.95
CA VAL A 462 -3.57 -11.14 -3.48
C VAL A 462 -5.02 -10.97 -3.02
N GLY A 463 -5.37 -11.57 -1.88
CA GLY A 463 -6.65 -11.34 -1.19
C GLY A 463 -7.35 -12.61 -0.73
N ASN A 464 -8.50 -12.43 -0.09
CA ASN A 464 -9.27 -13.55 0.48
C ASN A 464 -9.77 -14.52 -0.59
N VAL A 465 -10.31 -14.02 -1.70
CA VAL A 465 -10.83 -14.86 -2.80
C VAL A 465 -9.71 -15.69 -3.43
N ALA A 466 -8.59 -15.05 -3.74
CA ALA A 466 -7.40 -15.73 -4.28
C ALA A 466 -6.93 -16.87 -3.35
N ASN A 467 -6.84 -16.58 -2.04
CA ASN A 467 -6.45 -17.60 -1.06
C ASN A 467 -7.51 -18.72 -0.94
N ALA A 468 -8.79 -18.42 -1.08
CA ALA A 468 -9.87 -19.41 -1.06
C ALA A 468 -9.82 -20.36 -2.26
N VAL A 469 -9.40 -19.89 -3.43
CA VAL A 469 -9.16 -20.76 -4.60
C VAL A 469 -7.98 -21.70 -4.31
N LEU A 470 -6.88 -21.18 -3.77
CA LEU A 470 -5.72 -21.99 -3.40
C LEU A 470 -6.07 -23.06 -2.33
N TYR A 471 -6.83 -22.70 -1.31
CA TYR A 471 -7.31 -23.69 -0.33
C TYR A 471 -8.28 -24.70 -0.94
N GLY A 472 -9.17 -24.28 -1.83
CA GLY A 472 -10.05 -25.20 -2.55
C GLY A 472 -9.30 -26.25 -3.36
N LEU A 473 -8.09 -25.93 -3.86
CA LEU A 473 -7.25 -26.90 -4.55
C LEU A 473 -6.72 -28.01 -3.62
N LEU A 474 -6.58 -27.76 -2.31
CA LEU A 474 -6.14 -28.79 -1.35
C LEU A 474 -7.09 -29.98 -1.28
N ASP A 475 -8.39 -29.70 -1.38
CA ASP A 475 -9.44 -30.72 -1.32
C ASP A 475 -9.88 -31.20 -2.71
N SER A 476 -9.17 -30.77 -3.77
CA SER A 476 -9.48 -31.12 -5.16
C SER A 476 -8.72 -32.35 -5.65
N GLU A 477 -9.13 -32.88 -6.79
CA GLU A 477 -8.47 -33.97 -7.51
C GLU A 477 -7.20 -33.55 -8.27
N PHE A 478 -6.91 -32.24 -8.35
CA PHE A 478 -5.79 -31.74 -9.14
C PHE A 478 -4.48 -31.98 -8.38
N GLU A 479 -3.51 -32.55 -9.10
CA GLU A 479 -2.20 -32.97 -8.59
C GLU A 479 -1.09 -32.50 -9.53
N ASN A 480 0.15 -32.51 -9.04
CA ASN A 480 1.33 -32.10 -9.82
C ASN A 480 1.21 -30.68 -10.40
N LEU A 481 0.63 -29.77 -9.62
CA LEU A 481 0.43 -28.38 -9.98
C LEU A 481 1.78 -27.65 -10.01
N THR A 482 1.88 -26.67 -10.89
CA THR A 482 3.00 -25.73 -10.90
C THR A 482 2.47 -24.30 -10.82
N VAL A 483 3.31 -23.39 -10.36
CA VAL A 483 2.94 -21.99 -10.16
C VAL A 483 3.97 -21.10 -10.85
N TYR A 484 3.46 -20.10 -11.59
CA TYR A 484 4.24 -19.01 -12.14
C TYR A 484 3.46 -17.71 -11.89
N THR A 485 3.82 -17.02 -10.81
CA THR A 485 3.02 -15.95 -10.19
C THR A 485 3.90 -14.76 -9.79
N GLU A 486 3.29 -13.73 -9.21
CA GLU A 486 4.01 -12.60 -8.60
C GLU A 486 4.37 -12.86 -7.14
N VAL A 487 3.47 -13.54 -6.41
CA VAL A 487 3.58 -13.72 -4.96
C VAL A 487 3.27 -15.13 -4.50
N ILE A 488 4.01 -15.58 -3.49
CA ILE A 488 3.73 -16.82 -2.75
C ILE A 488 2.95 -16.49 -1.49
N GLN A 489 1.79 -17.11 -1.34
CA GLN A 489 0.85 -16.90 -0.22
C GLN A 489 0.70 -18.16 0.63
N ASP A 490 0.01 -18.01 1.76
CA ASP A 490 -0.29 -19.10 2.69
C ASP A 490 -0.85 -20.35 2.00
N GLY A 491 -1.85 -20.20 1.13
CA GLY A 491 -2.44 -21.32 0.40
C GLY A 491 -1.45 -22.05 -0.52
N MET A 492 -0.48 -21.34 -1.12
CA MET A 492 0.55 -21.97 -1.95
C MET A 492 1.53 -22.79 -1.12
N LEU A 493 1.94 -22.29 0.05
CA LEU A 493 2.80 -23.06 0.97
C LEU A 493 2.07 -24.29 1.49
N ALA A 494 0.78 -24.17 1.82
CA ALA A 494 -0.05 -25.31 2.21
C ALA A 494 -0.13 -26.38 1.11
N LEU A 495 -0.31 -25.97 -0.16
CA LEU A 495 -0.32 -26.87 -1.31
C LEU A 495 1.03 -27.53 -1.57
N ILE A 496 2.14 -26.82 -1.34
CA ILE A 496 3.49 -27.40 -1.40
C ILE A 496 3.68 -28.46 -0.31
N ASP A 497 3.24 -28.16 0.91
CA ASP A 497 3.32 -29.09 2.05
C ASP A 497 2.47 -30.34 1.84
N ALA A 498 1.31 -30.18 1.21
CA ALA A 498 0.43 -31.29 0.83
C ALA A 498 0.95 -32.11 -0.37
N GLY A 499 2.05 -31.68 -1.01
CA GLY A 499 2.61 -32.34 -2.19
C GLY A 499 1.85 -32.08 -3.50
N LYS A 500 0.84 -31.21 -3.49
CA LYS A 500 0.03 -30.86 -4.67
C LYS A 500 0.76 -29.92 -5.63
N ILE A 501 1.51 -28.95 -5.10
CA ILE A 501 2.40 -28.10 -5.92
C ILE A 501 3.80 -28.70 -5.92
N THR A 502 4.32 -28.98 -7.12
CA THR A 502 5.69 -29.48 -7.29
C THR A 502 6.72 -28.36 -7.38
N PHE A 503 6.32 -27.18 -7.87
CA PHE A 503 7.21 -26.03 -7.97
C PHE A 503 6.45 -24.69 -8.06
N ALA A 504 6.96 -23.65 -7.40
CA ALA A 504 6.45 -22.29 -7.45
C ALA A 504 7.52 -21.26 -7.81
N SER A 505 7.28 -20.53 -8.91
CA SER A 505 8.08 -19.40 -9.35
C SER A 505 7.34 -18.10 -9.04
N SER A 506 8.02 -17.14 -8.41
CA SER A 506 7.45 -15.89 -7.91
C SER A 506 8.47 -14.74 -7.96
N THR A 507 8.10 -13.50 -7.59
CA THR A 507 9.08 -12.45 -7.24
C THR A 507 9.18 -12.18 -5.74
N ALA A 508 8.14 -12.51 -4.98
CA ALA A 508 8.10 -12.23 -3.55
C ALA A 508 7.26 -13.24 -2.75
N PHE A 509 7.44 -13.20 -1.44
CA PHE A 509 6.48 -13.77 -0.48
C PHE A 509 5.41 -12.74 -0.08
N SER A 510 4.22 -13.19 0.27
CA SER A 510 3.17 -12.42 0.95
C SER A 510 2.40 -13.34 1.88
N VAL A 511 3.00 -13.63 3.03
CA VAL A 511 2.57 -14.68 3.96
C VAL A 511 2.20 -14.13 5.34
N SER A 512 1.31 -14.84 6.03
CA SER A 512 0.88 -14.48 7.38
C SER A 512 1.93 -14.81 8.44
N PRO A 513 1.89 -14.17 9.63
CA PRO A 513 2.94 -14.38 10.63
C PRO A 513 3.12 -15.85 11.07
N PRO A 514 2.06 -16.65 11.32
CA PRO A 514 2.22 -18.06 11.65
C PRO A 514 2.92 -18.86 10.55
N VAL A 515 2.64 -18.53 9.28
CA VAL A 515 3.24 -19.18 8.12
C VAL A 515 4.70 -18.77 7.94
N VAL A 516 5.06 -17.51 8.24
CA VAL A 516 6.47 -17.06 8.27
C VAL A 516 7.29 -17.89 9.25
N GLU A 517 6.81 -18.11 10.47
CA GLU A 517 7.55 -18.88 11.47
C GLU A 517 7.72 -20.35 11.05
N LYS A 518 6.66 -20.96 10.49
CA LYS A 518 6.72 -22.32 9.94
C LYS A 518 7.70 -22.41 8.76
N PHE A 519 7.68 -21.41 7.86
CA PHE A 519 8.58 -21.33 6.72
C PHE A 519 10.03 -21.22 7.19
N LYS A 520 10.34 -20.28 8.10
CA LYS A 520 11.69 -20.08 8.66
C LYS A 520 12.22 -21.35 9.32
N ALA A 521 11.39 -22.06 10.09
CA ALA A 521 11.78 -23.29 10.75
C ALA A 521 12.09 -24.45 9.77
N ASN A 522 11.53 -24.43 8.56
CA ASN A 522 11.60 -25.53 7.61
C ASN A 522 12.10 -25.11 6.21
N ILE A 523 12.79 -23.97 6.09
CA ILE A 523 13.17 -23.36 4.82
C ILE A 523 13.91 -24.32 3.87
N GLY A 524 14.71 -25.23 4.42
CA GLY A 524 15.41 -26.26 3.66
C GLY A 524 14.48 -27.17 2.84
N ALA A 525 13.26 -27.45 3.32
CA ALA A 525 12.27 -28.28 2.63
C ALA A 525 11.53 -27.57 1.48
N TYR A 526 11.70 -26.25 1.36
CA TYR A 526 11.10 -25.44 0.29
C TYR A 526 12.11 -24.99 -0.76
N LYS A 527 13.43 -25.13 -0.50
CA LYS A 527 14.51 -24.54 -1.31
C LYS A 527 14.57 -25.08 -2.74
N ASP A 528 14.18 -26.33 -2.95
CA ASP A 528 14.09 -27.01 -4.24
C ASP A 528 12.70 -26.86 -4.89
N LYS A 529 11.75 -26.22 -4.22
CA LYS A 529 10.35 -26.07 -4.66
C LYS A 529 9.94 -24.62 -4.93
N ILE A 530 10.71 -23.66 -4.45
CA ILE A 530 10.41 -22.23 -4.56
C ILE A 530 11.57 -21.49 -5.24
N LEU A 531 11.22 -20.60 -6.17
CA LEU A 531 12.17 -19.74 -6.86
C LEU A 531 11.66 -18.30 -6.95
N LEU A 532 12.50 -17.35 -6.50
CA LEU A 532 12.23 -15.92 -6.58
C LEU A 532 13.02 -15.26 -7.72
N ARG A 533 12.34 -14.54 -8.60
CA ARG A 533 12.90 -13.89 -9.80
C ARG A 533 12.65 -12.39 -9.77
N PRO A 534 13.42 -11.59 -10.51
CA PRO A 534 13.03 -10.20 -10.78
C PRO A 534 11.61 -10.11 -11.32
N GLN A 535 10.92 -9.01 -10.99
CA GLN A 535 9.54 -8.82 -11.46
C GLN A 535 9.47 -8.69 -12.99
N SER A 536 10.53 -8.19 -13.63
CA SER A 536 10.68 -8.18 -15.09
C SER A 536 10.62 -9.58 -15.73
N ILE A 537 10.93 -10.63 -14.95
CA ILE A 537 10.91 -12.03 -15.40
C ILE A 537 9.64 -12.73 -14.98
N SER A 538 9.27 -12.66 -13.70
CA SER A 538 8.01 -13.28 -13.21
C SER A 538 6.76 -12.69 -13.87
N ASN A 539 6.82 -11.45 -14.35
CA ASN A 539 5.75 -10.80 -15.12
C ASN A 539 6.07 -10.71 -16.63
N HIS A 540 7.08 -11.41 -17.13
CA HIS A 540 7.47 -11.28 -18.52
C HIS A 540 6.38 -11.83 -19.46
N VAL A 541 5.76 -10.95 -20.24
CA VAL A 541 4.62 -11.26 -21.13
C VAL A 541 4.87 -12.45 -22.06
N GLY A 542 6.08 -12.56 -22.62
CA GLY A 542 6.46 -13.70 -23.48
C GLY A 542 6.62 -15.02 -22.74
N VAL A 543 7.00 -14.99 -21.46
CA VAL A 543 7.12 -16.21 -20.63
C VAL A 543 5.73 -16.64 -20.15
N ILE A 544 4.91 -15.70 -19.69
CA ILE A 544 3.50 -15.95 -19.31
C ILE A 544 2.76 -16.64 -20.47
N LYS A 545 2.89 -16.10 -21.69
CA LYS A 545 2.25 -16.67 -22.88
C LYS A 545 2.79 -18.05 -23.23
N ARG A 546 4.11 -18.24 -23.16
CA ARG A 546 4.76 -19.52 -23.49
C ARG A 546 4.36 -20.63 -22.54
N LEU A 547 4.29 -20.33 -21.24
CA LEU A 547 3.93 -21.30 -20.21
C LEU A 547 2.43 -21.63 -20.21
N GLY A 548 1.60 -20.79 -20.85
CA GLY A 548 0.16 -20.96 -20.86
C GLY A 548 -0.46 -20.74 -19.47
N VAL A 549 -0.03 -19.71 -18.75
CA VAL A 549 -0.46 -19.45 -17.36
C VAL A 549 -1.98 -19.35 -17.24
N LEU A 550 -2.56 -19.90 -16.16
CA LEU A 550 -3.95 -19.64 -15.76
C LEU A 550 -3.95 -18.47 -14.77
N ALA A 551 -4.44 -17.31 -15.20
CA ALA A 551 -4.40 -16.08 -14.41
C ALA A 551 -5.71 -15.90 -13.64
N MET A 552 -5.60 -15.62 -12.34
CA MET A 552 -6.74 -15.39 -11.45
C MET A 552 -6.53 -14.10 -10.67
N ASN A 553 -7.33 -13.07 -11.00
CA ASN A 553 -7.19 -11.74 -10.45
C ASN A 553 -8.49 -11.28 -9.76
N GLY A 554 -8.35 -10.45 -8.74
CA GLY A 554 -9.47 -9.72 -8.14
C GLY A 554 -9.75 -8.43 -8.92
N CYS A 555 -10.99 -7.96 -8.89
CA CYS A 555 -11.36 -6.65 -9.43
C CYS A 555 -12.30 -5.87 -8.51
N VAL A 556 -12.43 -4.56 -8.77
CA VAL A 556 -13.36 -3.64 -8.09
C VAL A 556 -14.77 -3.83 -8.63
N GLU A 557 -14.89 -3.78 -9.95
CA GLU A 557 -16.13 -3.94 -10.69
C GLU A 557 -15.85 -4.42 -12.11
N PHE A 558 -16.85 -4.99 -12.77
CA PHE A 558 -16.84 -5.27 -14.20
C PHE A 558 -18.20 -4.94 -14.81
N ASP A 559 -18.22 -4.65 -16.12
CA ASP A 559 -19.46 -4.27 -16.79
C ASP A 559 -20.12 -5.40 -17.57
N LEU A 560 -21.31 -5.10 -18.12
CA LEU A 560 -22.07 -6.01 -18.97
C LEU A 560 -21.27 -6.55 -20.17
N TYR A 561 -20.23 -5.84 -20.60
CA TYR A 561 -19.42 -6.21 -21.75
C TYR A 561 -18.11 -6.85 -21.36
N GLY A 562 -17.89 -7.08 -20.06
CA GLY A 562 -16.72 -7.75 -19.52
C GLY A 562 -15.46 -6.89 -19.51
N ASN A 563 -15.57 -5.56 -19.60
CA ASN A 563 -14.46 -4.69 -19.21
C ASN A 563 -14.35 -4.69 -17.68
N VAL A 564 -13.12 -4.57 -17.17
CA VAL A 564 -12.81 -4.69 -15.75
C VAL A 564 -12.09 -3.45 -15.23
N ASN A 565 -12.50 -3.03 -14.05
CA ASN A 565 -11.85 -2.02 -13.22
C ASN A 565 -11.15 -2.72 -12.03
N SER A 566 -9.85 -2.56 -11.91
CA SER A 566 -9.02 -3.11 -10.84
C SER A 566 -8.54 -2.03 -9.86
N THR A 567 -8.74 -0.75 -10.17
CA THR A 567 -7.97 0.33 -9.54
C THR A 567 -8.80 1.45 -8.93
N HIS A 568 -9.83 1.96 -9.61
CA HIS A 568 -10.47 3.23 -9.26
C HIS A 568 -11.91 3.06 -8.78
N VAL A 569 -12.19 3.36 -7.51
CA VAL A 569 -13.57 3.49 -7.02
C VAL A 569 -14.20 4.74 -7.64
N ASN A 570 -15.37 4.59 -8.26
CA ASN A 570 -16.09 5.67 -8.95
C ASN A 570 -15.20 6.43 -9.96
N GLY A 571 -14.33 5.71 -10.66
CA GLY A 571 -13.48 6.23 -11.74
C GLY A 571 -12.38 7.20 -11.33
N THR A 572 -12.28 7.57 -10.06
CA THR A 572 -11.43 8.69 -9.62
C THR A 572 -10.61 8.40 -8.37
N ARG A 573 -11.01 7.43 -7.54
CA ARG A 573 -10.32 7.14 -6.27
C ARG A 573 -9.52 5.85 -6.34
N ILE A 574 -8.19 5.95 -6.41
CA ILE A 574 -7.29 4.79 -6.44
C ILE A 574 -7.40 3.96 -5.15
N ILE A 575 -7.47 2.63 -5.30
CA ILE A 575 -7.37 1.67 -4.21
C ILE A 575 -5.90 1.33 -3.96
N ASN A 576 -5.26 0.70 -4.96
CA ASN A 576 -3.86 0.31 -4.87
C ASN A 576 -3.10 0.65 -6.16
N GLY A 577 -3.49 0.07 -7.30
CA GLY A 577 -2.84 0.21 -8.61
C GLY A 577 -3.07 -1.05 -9.45
N ILE A 578 -2.78 -0.98 -10.76
CA ILE A 578 -3.01 -2.09 -11.70
C ILE A 578 -2.12 -3.30 -11.38
N GLY A 579 -0.88 -3.05 -10.93
CA GLY A 579 0.05 -4.11 -10.60
C GLY A 579 0.36 -5.01 -11.80
N GLY A 580 0.53 -6.31 -11.56
CA GLY A 580 0.76 -7.29 -12.61
C GLY A 580 -0.50 -7.83 -13.27
N SER A 581 -1.70 -7.39 -12.86
CA SER A 581 -2.93 -7.99 -13.40
C SER A 581 -3.01 -7.85 -14.92
N GLY A 582 -2.53 -6.74 -15.49
CA GLY A 582 -2.46 -6.57 -16.94
C GLY A 582 -1.37 -7.40 -17.61
N ASP A 583 -0.23 -7.62 -16.95
CA ASP A 583 0.84 -8.49 -17.45
C ASP A 583 0.31 -9.91 -17.66
N PHE A 584 -0.47 -10.41 -16.70
CA PHE A 584 -1.05 -11.75 -16.72
C PHE A 584 -2.33 -11.83 -17.56
N ALA A 585 -3.30 -10.94 -17.39
CA ALA A 585 -4.60 -11.02 -18.05
C ALA A 585 -4.46 -11.07 -19.58
N ARG A 586 -3.69 -10.15 -20.16
CA ARG A 586 -3.47 -10.08 -21.62
C ARG A 586 -2.72 -11.29 -22.19
N ASN A 587 -1.86 -11.93 -21.39
CA ASN A 587 -0.88 -12.89 -21.90
C ASN A 587 -1.09 -14.33 -21.43
N SER A 588 -2.05 -14.56 -20.53
CA SER A 588 -2.43 -15.87 -20.02
C SER A 588 -3.05 -16.79 -21.09
N PHE A 589 -3.20 -18.07 -20.75
CA PHE A 589 -4.00 -19.02 -21.52
C PHE A 589 -5.49 -18.89 -21.20
N ILE A 590 -5.83 -18.64 -19.93
CA ILE A 590 -7.17 -18.27 -19.47
C ILE A 590 -7.02 -17.14 -18.45
N SER A 591 -7.72 -16.04 -18.68
CA SER A 591 -7.79 -14.87 -17.80
C SER A 591 -9.12 -14.84 -17.03
N ILE A 592 -9.04 -15.02 -15.72
CA ILE A 592 -10.19 -15.08 -14.80
C ILE A 592 -10.17 -13.86 -13.89
N PHE A 593 -11.29 -13.12 -13.84
CA PHE A 593 -11.52 -12.05 -12.87
C PHE A 593 -12.60 -12.43 -11.87
N THR A 594 -12.37 -12.04 -10.61
CA THR A 594 -13.22 -12.41 -9.49
C THR A 594 -13.56 -11.21 -8.62
N THR A 595 -14.78 -11.16 -8.12
CA THR A 595 -15.21 -10.21 -7.09
C THR A 595 -16.52 -10.71 -6.46
N SER A 596 -16.85 -10.26 -5.25
CA SER A 596 -18.22 -10.43 -4.76
C SER A 596 -19.18 -9.65 -5.67
N SER A 597 -20.40 -10.13 -5.90
CA SER A 597 -21.34 -9.45 -6.80
C SER A 597 -21.84 -8.11 -6.24
N VAL A 598 -21.68 -7.89 -4.94
CA VAL A 598 -22.01 -6.64 -4.24
C VAL A 598 -20.93 -6.22 -3.22
N ALA A 599 -20.88 -4.93 -2.93
CA ALA A 599 -20.05 -4.33 -1.89
C ALA A 599 -20.89 -3.39 -1.00
N ALA A 600 -20.26 -2.79 0.03
CA ALA A 600 -20.89 -1.85 0.96
C ALA A 600 -22.21 -2.38 1.56
N ARG A 601 -22.25 -3.65 1.98
CA ARG A 601 -23.45 -4.33 2.52
C ARG A 601 -24.64 -4.38 1.54
N GLY A 602 -24.34 -4.51 0.25
CA GLY A 602 -25.35 -4.63 -0.79
C GLY A 602 -25.81 -3.30 -1.39
N ASP A 603 -25.18 -2.17 -1.00
CA ASP A 603 -25.48 -0.85 -1.56
C ASP A 603 -24.69 -0.53 -2.83
N ILE A 604 -23.65 -1.29 -3.14
CA ILE A 604 -22.89 -1.20 -4.39
C ILE A 604 -23.03 -2.53 -5.13
N SER A 605 -23.34 -2.48 -6.42
CA SER A 605 -23.14 -3.63 -7.31
C SER A 605 -21.71 -3.62 -7.85
N CYS A 606 -21.04 -4.75 -7.83
CA CYS A 606 -19.74 -4.93 -8.50
C CYS A 606 -19.89 -5.34 -9.97
N VAL A 607 -21.12 -5.56 -10.42
CA VAL A 607 -21.46 -5.71 -11.85
C VAL A 607 -22.29 -4.50 -12.27
N VAL A 608 -21.81 -3.71 -13.23
CA VAL A 608 -22.37 -2.39 -13.55
C VAL A 608 -22.72 -2.25 -15.04
N PRO A 609 -23.54 -1.23 -15.44
CA PRO A 609 -23.82 -0.98 -16.85
C PRO A 609 -22.56 -0.69 -17.68
N MET A 610 -21.67 0.14 -17.13
CA MET A 610 -20.36 0.49 -17.69
C MET A 610 -19.38 0.71 -16.53
N VAL A 611 -18.16 0.17 -16.61
CA VAL A 611 -17.16 0.39 -15.56
C VAL A 611 -16.75 1.85 -15.52
N SER A 612 -16.53 2.39 -14.33
CA SER A 612 -16.16 3.79 -14.14
C SER A 612 -14.69 4.09 -14.50
N HIS A 613 -13.86 3.05 -14.63
CA HIS A 613 -12.49 3.06 -15.12
C HIS A 613 -12.19 1.72 -15.79
N VAL A 614 -11.37 1.69 -16.84
CA VAL A 614 -11.01 0.45 -17.54
C VAL A 614 -9.52 0.18 -17.32
N ASP A 615 -9.20 -0.89 -16.59
CA ASP A 615 -7.83 -1.42 -16.49
C ASP A 615 -7.62 -2.58 -17.47
N HIS A 616 -8.67 -3.37 -17.69
CA HIS A 616 -8.66 -4.49 -18.63
C HIS A 616 -9.86 -4.35 -19.55
N CYS A 617 -9.60 -4.22 -20.84
CA CYS A 617 -10.69 -4.21 -21.81
C CYS A 617 -11.24 -5.64 -21.97
N GLU A 618 -12.42 -5.72 -22.58
CA GLU A 618 -13.14 -6.97 -22.83
C GLU A 618 -12.25 -8.08 -23.44
N HIS A 619 -11.24 -7.71 -24.23
CA HIS A 619 -10.32 -8.64 -24.91
C HIS A 619 -9.32 -9.35 -23.98
N ASP A 620 -9.17 -8.87 -22.74
CA ASP A 620 -8.26 -9.41 -21.71
C ASP A 620 -8.98 -10.32 -20.71
N VAL A 621 -10.27 -10.58 -20.93
CA VAL A 621 -11.15 -11.19 -19.94
C VAL A 621 -11.88 -12.36 -20.57
N ASP A 622 -11.44 -13.58 -20.23
CA ASP A 622 -12.07 -14.81 -20.71
C ASP A 622 -13.23 -15.23 -19.80
N VAL A 623 -13.07 -15.06 -18.48
CA VAL A 623 -14.02 -15.54 -17.48
C VAL A 623 -14.19 -14.50 -16.38
N VAL A 624 -15.44 -14.29 -15.95
CA VAL A 624 -15.76 -13.53 -14.74
C VAL A 624 -16.54 -14.40 -13.75
N VAL A 625 -16.24 -14.25 -12.46
CA VAL A 625 -16.82 -15.06 -11.39
C VAL A 625 -17.24 -14.19 -10.21
N THR A 626 -18.45 -14.44 -9.72
CA THR A 626 -18.93 -13.95 -8.42
C THR A 626 -19.48 -15.13 -7.61
N GLU A 627 -19.89 -14.89 -6.38
CA GLU A 627 -20.56 -15.91 -5.55
C GLU A 627 -21.92 -16.35 -6.12
N GLN A 628 -22.44 -15.64 -7.12
CA GLN A 628 -23.68 -16.00 -7.83
C GLN A 628 -23.44 -17.05 -8.92
N GLY A 629 -22.22 -17.15 -9.45
CA GLY A 629 -21.88 -18.00 -10.57
C GLY A 629 -20.73 -17.49 -11.43
N LEU A 630 -20.49 -18.22 -12.52
CA LEU A 630 -19.40 -18.00 -13.48
C LEU A 630 -19.95 -17.77 -14.89
N ALA A 631 -19.42 -16.77 -15.58
CA ALA A 631 -19.68 -16.50 -17.00
C ALA A 631 -18.42 -16.78 -17.83
N ASP A 632 -18.53 -17.67 -18.82
CA ASP A 632 -17.47 -18.01 -19.78
C ASP A 632 -17.68 -17.20 -21.06
N LEU A 633 -16.84 -16.18 -21.24
CA LEU A 633 -16.99 -15.16 -22.27
C LEU A 633 -16.22 -15.51 -23.55
N ARG A 634 -15.51 -16.64 -23.58
CA ARG A 634 -14.71 -17.06 -24.74
C ARG A 634 -15.61 -17.29 -25.96
N GLY A 635 -15.23 -16.68 -27.08
CA GLY A 635 -15.96 -16.82 -28.35
C GLY A 635 -17.34 -16.14 -28.38
N THR A 636 -17.59 -15.18 -27.49
CA THR A 636 -18.88 -14.48 -27.40
C THR A 636 -18.78 -13.04 -27.90
N SER A 637 -19.83 -12.55 -28.56
CA SER A 637 -20.00 -11.12 -28.88
C SER A 637 -20.36 -10.31 -27.63
N PRO A 638 -20.18 -8.97 -27.60
CA PRO A 638 -20.53 -8.14 -26.43
C PRO A 638 -21.97 -8.36 -25.94
N LYS A 639 -22.94 -8.55 -26.84
CA LYS A 639 -24.33 -8.86 -26.47
C LYS A 639 -24.49 -10.23 -25.79
N GLN A 640 -23.76 -11.24 -26.25
CA GLN A 640 -23.76 -12.55 -25.61
C GLN A 640 -23.08 -12.50 -24.24
N ARG A 641 -22.00 -11.70 -24.10
CA ARG A 641 -21.36 -11.43 -22.79
C ARG A 641 -22.35 -10.83 -21.81
N ALA A 642 -23.08 -9.79 -22.22
CA ALA A 642 -24.07 -9.12 -21.38
C ALA A 642 -25.13 -10.09 -20.85
N VAL A 643 -25.69 -10.94 -21.72
CA VAL A 643 -26.67 -11.95 -21.30
C VAL A 643 -26.06 -12.92 -20.30
N GLN A 644 -24.87 -13.47 -20.58
CA GLN A 644 -24.21 -14.40 -19.67
C GLN A 644 -23.87 -13.77 -18.31
N ILE A 645 -23.29 -12.58 -18.30
CA ILE A 645 -22.91 -11.85 -17.09
C ILE A 645 -24.15 -11.56 -16.23
N ILE A 646 -25.23 -11.07 -16.85
CA ILE A 646 -26.49 -10.78 -16.16
C ILE A 646 -27.07 -12.03 -15.50
N ASP A 647 -27.08 -13.15 -16.22
CA ASP A 647 -27.73 -14.37 -15.75
C ASP A 647 -26.88 -15.15 -14.73
N LYS A 648 -25.55 -15.03 -14.81
CA LYS A 648 -24.62 -15.84 -14.00
C LYS A 648 -23.97 -15.10 -12.83
N CYS A 649 -23.67 -13.82 -12.97
CA CYS A 649 -22.80 -13.12 -12.02
C CYS A 649 -23.47 -12.00 -11.25
N VAL A 650 -24.59 -11.46 -11.74
CA VAL A 650 -25.28 -10.33 -11.10
C VAL A 650 -26.10 -10.77 -9.90
N HIS A 651 -25.94 -10.06 -8.78
CA HIS A 651 -26.74 -10.22 -7.58
C HIS A 651 -28.25 -10.08 -7.87
N PRO A 652 -29.13 -10.89 -7.24
CA PRO A 652 -30.58 -10.81 -7.44
C PRO A 652 -31.16 -9.40 -7.30
N ASP A 653 -30.69 -8.60 -6.33
CA ASP A 653 -31.12 -7.20 -6.13
C ASP A 653 -30.88 -6.28 -7.32
N TYR A 654 -29.81 -6.53 -8.09
CA TYR A 654 -29.39 -5.67 -9.21
C TYR A 654 -29.73 -6.26 -10.59
N ARG A 655 -30.05 -7.56 -10.65
CA ARG A 655 -30.33 -8.27 -11.91
C ARG A 655 -31.50 -7.67 -12.68
N PRO A 656 -32.66 -7.32 -12.08
CA PRO A 656 -33.74 -6.65 -12.81
C PRO A 656 -33.33 -5.30 -13.40
N MET A 657 -32.55 -4.51 -12.65
CA MET A 657 -32.10 -3.19 -13.09
C MET A 657 -31.11 -3.29 -14.26
N LEU A 658 -30.17 -4.24 -14.24
CA LEU A 658 -29.26 -4.46 -15.37
C LEU A 658 -29.96 -5.05 -16.59
N LYS A 659 -30.96 -5.92 -16.39
CA LYS A 659 -31.82 -6.41 -17.49
C LYS A 659 -32.54 -5.24 -18.16
N ASP A 660 -33.18 -4.37 -17.37
CA ASP A 660 -33.85 -3.18 -17.88
C ASP A 660 -32.90 -2.25 -18.66
N TYR A 661 -31.75 -1.89 -18.07
CA TYR A 661 -30.74 -1.09 -18.76
C TYR A 661 -30.34 -1.70 -20.11
N TYR A 662 -30.01 -3.01 -20.11
CA TYR A 662 -29.59 -3.71 -21.32
C TYR A 662 -30.70 -3.74 -22.39
N PHE A 663 -31.95 -4.00 -22.02
CA PHE A 663 -33.07 -3.99 -22.96
C PHE A 663 -33.31 -2.62 -23.56
N ARG A 664 -33.30 -1.56 -22.74
CA ARG A 664 -33.44 -0.19 -23.25
C ARG A 664 -32.25 0.21 -24.12
N ALA A 665 -31.03 -0.14 -23.74
CA ALA A 665 -29.83 0.08 -24.56
C ALA A 665 -29.94 -0.66 -25.91
N MET A 666 -30.38 -1.91 -25.91
CA MET A 666 -30.64 -2.69 -27.13
C MET A 666 -31.66 -2.02 -28.06
N ASN A 667 -32.66 -1.33 -27.52
CA ASN A 667 -33.68 -0.63 -28.31
C ASN A 667 -33.22 0.76 -28.77
N HIS A 668 -32.57 1.53 -27.91
CA HIS A 668 -32.34 2.97 -28.14
C HIS A 668 -30.89 3.34 -28.50
N SER A 669 -29.89 2.50 -28.22
CA SER A 669 -28.50 2.83 -28.58
C SER A 669 -28.34 2.91 -30.11
N PRO A 670 -27.67 3.94 -30.67
CA PRO A 670 -27.48 4.03 -32.13
C PRO A 670 -26.64 2.87 -32.67
N GLY A 671 -25.66 2.39 -31.90
CA GLY A 671 -24.85 1.21 -32.21
C GLY A 671 -25.36 -0.03 -31.45
N LYS A 672 -25.54 -1.16 -32.15
CA LYS A 672 -26.02 -2.42 -31.55
C LYS A 672 -24.94 -3.50 -31.38
N HIS A 673 -23.68 -3.13 -31.60
CA HIS A 673 -22.56 -4.02 -31.33
C HIS A 673 -22.31 -4.12 -29.81
N THR A 674 -22.16 -2.96 -29.17
CA THR A 674 -21.99 -2.78 -27.72
C THR A 674 -22.95 -1.69 -27.24
N PRO A 675 -24.23 -2.03 -27.01
CA PRO A 675 -25.28 -1.03 -26.83
C PRO A 675 -25.19 -0.33 -25.48
N HIS A 676 -25.11 1.00 -25.49
CA HIS A 676 -25.18 1.82 -24.28
C HIS A 676 -26.22 2.93 -24.41
N LEU A 677 -26.76 3.32 -23.26
CA LEU A 677 -27.43 4.61 -23.05
C LEU A 677 -26.42 5.52 -22.36
N LEU A 678 -25.90 6.52 -23.07
CA LEU A 678 -24.78 7.33 -22.59
C LEU A 678 -25.18 8.19 -21.39
N GLU A 679 -26.43 8.64 -21.34
CA GLU A 679 -27.00 9.44 -20.26
C GLU A 679 -27.09 8.65 -18.93
N GLU A 680 -27.13 7.31 -19.01
CA GLU A 680 -27.35 6.43 -17.87
C GLU A 680 -26.16 5.53 -17.55
N ALA A 681 -25.14 5.46 -18.41
CA ALA A 681 -24.02 4.51 -18.30
C ALA A 681 -23.31 4.56 -16.94
N PHE A 682 -23.17 5.76 -16.36
CA PHE A 682 -22.56 6.00 -15.04
C PHE A 682 -23.57 6.42 -13.97
N SER A 683 -24.87 6.25 -14.23
CA SER A 683 -25.94 6.67 -13.31
C SER A 683 -25.87 5.97 -11.96
N TRP A 684 -25.38 4.73 -11.91
CA TRP A 684 -25.26 3.97 -10.67
C TRP A 684 -24.18 4.54 -9.75
N HIS A 685 -23.00 4.85 -10.30
CA HIS A 685 -21.91 5.49 -9.56
C HIS A 685 -22.34 6.85 -9.02
N THR A 686 -22.99 7.67 -9.85
CA THR A 686 -23.49 8.98 -9.43
C THR A 686 -24.60 8.87 -8.38
N ARG A 687 -25.50 7.89 -8.51
CA ARG A 687 -26.53 7.60 -7.50
C ARG A 687 -25.92 7.22 -6.15
N TYR A 688 -24.91 6.34 -6.14
CA TYR A 688 -24.20 5.97 -4.92
C TYR A 688 -23.52 7.17 -4.26
N MET A 689 -22.86 8.04 -5.03
CA MET A 689 -22.26 9.27 -4.48
C MET A 689 -23.28 10.22 -3.85
N ARG A 690 -24.50 10.28 -4.40
CA ARG A 690 -25.57 11.17 -3.92
C ARG A 690 -26.36 10.60 -2.74
N THR A 691 -26.59 9.29 -2.73
CA THR A 691 -27.58 8.65 -1.84
C THR A 691 -27.00 7.60 -0.91
N GLY A 692 -25.75 7.19 -1.14
CA GLY A 692 -25.13 6.07 -0.43
C GLY A 692 -25.54 4.69 -0.95
N SER A 693 -26.36 4.60 -2.01
CA SER A 693 -26.74 3.33 -2.64
C SER A 693 -26.82 3.44 -4.17
N MET A 694 -26.44 2.37 -4.87
CA MET A 694 -26.70 2.21 -6.31
C MET A 694 -28.14 1.77 -6.59
N LYS A 695 -28.92 1.39 -5.57
CA LYS A 695 -30.33 0.99 -5.72
C LYS A 695 -31.19 2.22 -6.01
N GLY A 696 -32.12 2.12 -6.95
CA GLY A 696 -33.08 3.20 -7.26
C GLY A 696 -33.51 3.26 -8.71
#